data_AF-A0A0B4FDD9-F1
#
_entry.id   AF-A0A0B4FDD9-F1
#
_cell.length_a   1.000
_cell.length_b   1.000
_cell.length_c   1.000
_cell.angle_alpha   90.00
_cell.angle_beta   90.00
_cell.angle_gamma   90.00
#
_symmetry.space_group_name_H-M   'P 1'
#
loop_
_entity.id
_entity.type
_entity.pdbx_description
1 polymer ?
#
loop_
_entity_poly.entity_id
_entity_poly.type
_entity_poly.pdbx_seq_one_letter_code
_entity_poly.pdbx_strand_id
1 'polypeptide(L)'
;MDKLTRGWVQHQRKAARQEAASRSVSCPLCEAEVQHSLDEFKAHYTLKHPTSADHSDIEEAFKNCTLQGNDATKARPSGDTTNAGAVTRKRPVSGNPDFTDRAEDDFDRLNLAGDDSVSTRRGSKKICSPPASITQQRGSSPPTPGRSRARLSERDDDFVRTKNPTGRQLWTADDARKTGSPQRPRTPQTRHGQLMSSSSHRRSPQHKGQRNPGQHHGQPKQSADAAASTSELFRQPDTRSISSDQLAAEVQGIYAGLVLLESKCIEYDSTQKETDLSQEQYHALISLHRSLLHEHHDFLLASQHPSASAALRRLASKYFMPARMWRHGIHSFLELLRRKLPGSLEHMLTFIYIAYTMMALLYETVPAFEDTWIECLGDLGRYRMAVEDDDIRDREIWTGVSRFWYTKASDKIPMTGRLYHHLAILARPNALQQLYYYAKSLCVPVPFLSARDSVMTLFDPLLNANPSASQRLEPADVAFVRVHGILFSGTHEDQLEPSMKQFLELLDNRIGREHGNWLESGYFIGISLSCLLLGFGDASNVLMNAVLKSQQADDTMMDELPDPVLTDAFKTAVGFAARTYEIVIARWGDKNTLPCLHTLLVFYWFMMDFDVGRQYLEDSLPWEQTALLLNYLLRTSEFTPRLDTPEIPWPEGGKAHPLPEDYAMRGLIYTGTYFPKKWFDNTAIDDDEKYFEPASTVGKRCERILWLGHSIAMKKRQLHWDKHARQFSTKGGNHNDELEDEPVELAASVTDVASTEPANP
;
A
#
# COMPACT_ATOMS: atom_id res chain seq x y z
N MET A 1 -20.34 17.16 -26.50
CA MET A 1 -19.90 17.60 -25.17
C MET A 1 -18.38 17.61 -25.02
N ASP A 2 -17.67 16.50 -25.21
CA ASP A 2 -16.20 16.44 -25.05
C ASP A 2 -15.40 17.52 -25.83
N LYS A 3 -15.70 17.74 -27.12
CA LYS A 3 -15.10 18.84 -27.90
C LYS A 3 -15.42 20.25 -27.35
N LEU A 4 -16.61 20.42 -26.79
CA LEU A 4 -17.05 21.70 -26.19
C LEU A 4 -16.34 21.92 -24.85
N THR A 5 -16.21 20.89 -24.02
CA THR A 5 -15.47 20.94 -22.76
C THR A 5 -14.01 21.27 -23.03
N ARG A 6 -13.34 20.60 -23.98
CA ARG A 6 -11.94 20.89 -24.33
C ARG A 6 -11.75 22.29 -24.90
N GLY A 7 -12.60 22.71 -25.83
CA GLY A 7 -12.52 24.06 -26.42
C GLY A 7 -12.73 25.16 -25.37
N TRP A 8 -13.66 24.95 -24.44
CA TRP A 8 -13.93 25.88 -23.35
C TRP A 8 -12.81 25.87 -22.29
N VAL A 9 -12.25 24.72 -21.95
CA VAL A 9 -11.09 24.65 -21.04
C VAL A 9 -9.89 25.37 -21.66
N GLN A 10 -9.63 25.17 -22.96
CA GLN A 10 -8.58 25.87 -23.67
C GLN A 10 -8.83 27.39 -23.70
N HIS A 11 -10.08 27.82 -23.83
CA HIS A 11 -10.46 29.22 -23.70
C HIS A 11 -10.15 29.76 -22.30
N GLN A 12 -10.50 29.03 -21.22
CA GLN A 12 -10.20 29.45 -19.85
C GLN A 12 -8.71 29.50 -19.57
N ARG A 13 -7.94 28.50 -20.01
CA ARG A 13 -6.47 28.51 -19.97
C ARG A 13 -5.93 29.75 -20.69
N LYS A 14 -6.45 30.08 -21.87
CA LYS A 14 -6.03 31.26 -22.64
C LYS A 14 -6.40 32.57 -21.93
N ALA A 15 -7.60 32.67 -21.36
CA ALA A 15 -8.05 33.84 -20.61
C ALA A 15 -7.16 34.08 -19.38
N ALA A 16 -6.88 33.04 -18.60
CA ALA A 16 -5.99 33.13 -17.44
C ALA A 16 -4.55 33.48 -17.83
N ARG A 17 -4.02 32.98 -18.96
CA ARG A 17 -2.71 33.39 -19.49
C ARG A 17 -2.69 34.86 -19.90
N GLN A 18 -3.78 35.33 -20.54
CA GLN A 18 -3.93 36.73 -20.92
C GLN A 18 -4.01 37.62 -19.68
N GLU A 19 -4.74 37.19 -18.65
CA GLU A 19 -4.83 37.89 -17.37
C GLU A 19 -3.49 37.94 -16.62
N ALA A 20 -2.71 36.85 -16.64
CA ALA A 20 -1.36 36.82 -16.08
C ALA A 20 -0.39 37.73 -16.85
N ALA A 21 -0.54 37.83 -18.18
CA ALA A 21 0.26 38.73 -19.03
C ALA A 21 -0.15 40.20 -18.93
N SER A 22 -1.40 40.49 -18.54
CA SER A 22 -1.95 41.85 -18.45
C SER A 22 -1.92 42.45 -17.04
N ARG A 23 -1.47 41.71 -16.02
CA ARG A 23 -1.35 42.23 -14.66
C ARG A 23 -0.07 43.05 -14.52
N SER A 24 -0.17 44.35 -14.72
CA SER A 24 0.78 45.32 -14.16
C SER A 24 0.37 45.62 -12.71
N VAL A 25 1.35 45.64 -11.81
CA VAL A 25 1.20 46.08 -10.43
C VAL A 25 1.52 47.58 -10.40
N SER A 26 0.56 48.40 -9.99
CA SER A 26 0.79 49.84 -9.84
C SER A 26 1.64 50.10 -8.60
N CYS A 27 2.75 50.83 -8.77
CA CYS A 27 3.61 51.23 -7.67
C CYS A 27 2.85 52.20 -6.74
N PRO A 28 2.76 51.94 -5.43
CA PRO A 28 1.97 52.76 -4.50
C PRO A 28 2.56 54.16 -4.25
N LEU A 29 3.81 54.41 -4.68
CA LEU A 29 4.51 55.68 -4.47
C LEU A 29 4.52 56.60 -5.70
N CYS A 30 4.39 56.05 -6.92
CA CYS A 30 4.39 56.85 -8.15
C CYS A 30 3.35 56.42 -9.18
N GLU A 31 2.49 55.46 -8.84
CA GLU A 31 1.42 54.91 -9.68
C GLU A 31 1.90 54.28 -11.00
N ALA A 32 3.21 54.16 -11.20
CA ALA A 32 3.79 53.54 -12.39
C ALA A 32 3.38 52.06 -12.47
N GLU A 33 2.93 51.64 -13.64
CA GLU A 33 2.65 50.25 -13.94
C GLU A 33 3.95 49.46 -14.09
N VAL A 34 4.19 48.53 -13.16
CA VAL A 34 5.36 47.63 -13.18
C VAL A 34 4.89 46.21 -13.45
N GLN A 35 5.66 45.44 -14.24
CA GLN A 35 5.35 44.03 -14.48
C GLN A 35 5.39 43.24 -13.15
N HIS A 36 4.55 42.21 -13.04
CA HIS A 36 4.29 41.45 -11.80
C HIS A 36 5.48 40.59 -11.30
N SER A 37 6.72 40.83 -11.74
CA SER A 37 7.88 40.16 -11.16
C SER A 37 8.39 40.94 -9.95
N LEU A 38 8.66 40.22 -8.85
CA LEU A 38 9.20 40.83 -7.63
C LEU A 38 10.56 41.51 -7.90
N ASP A 39 11.34 40.95 -8.83
CA ASP A 39 12.67 41.45 -9.18
C ASP A 39 12.59 42.77 -9.98
N GLU A 40 11.63 42.90 -10.90
CA GLU A 40 11.40 44.17 -11.62
C GLU A 40 10.73 45.22 -10.72
N PHE A 41 9.83 44.80 -9.81
CA PHE A 41 9.26 45.70 -8.81
C PHE A 41 10.33 46.23 -7.86
N LYS A 42 11.25 45.36 -7.39
CA LYS A 42 12.42 45.76 -6.60
C LYS A 42 13.36 46.66 -7.39
N ALA A 43 13.63 46.36 -8.66
CA ALA A 43 14.46 47.22 -9.51
C ALA A 43 13.83 48.60 -9.71
N HIS A 44 12.51 48.67 -9.97
CA HIS A 44 11.76 49.91 -10.05
C HIS A 44 11.84 50.71 -8.73
N TYR A 45 11.57 50.06 -7.59
CA TYR A 45 11.60 50.70 -6.27
C TYR A 45 12.99 51.25 -5.94
N THR A 46 14.04 50.47 -6.20
CA THR A 46 15.43 50.86 -5.93
C THR A 46 15.88 52.02 -6.83
N LEU A 47 15.39 52.08 -8.07
CA LEU A 47 15.78 53.10 -9.05
C LEU A 47 14.99 54.41 -8.91
N LYS A 48 13.71 54.33 -8.54
CA LYS A 48 12.78 55.48 -8.52
C LYS A 48 12.42 55.97 -7.12
N HIS A 49 12.65 55.15 -6.09
CA HIS A 49 12.38 55.46 -4.68
C HIS A 49 13.59 55.20 -3.76
N PRO A 50 14.76 55.84 -4.02
CA PRO A 50 16.01 55.52 -3.34
C PRO A 50 16.07 55.88 -1.85
N THR A 51 15.06 56.55 -1.28
CA THR A 51 15.10 57.11 0.08
C THR A 51 14.07 56.56 1.07
N SER A 52 13.36 55.48 0.76
CA SER A 52 12.45 54.88 1.76
C SER A 52 12.05 53.45 1.43
N ALA A 53 12.74 52.47 2.02
CA ALA A 53 12.23 51.14 2.40
C ALA A 53 13.39 50.18 2.66
N ASP A 54 13.32 49.39 3.74
CA ASP A 54 14.17 48.20 3.91
C ASP A 54 13.69 47.10 2.93
N HIS A 55 14.51 46.10 2.63
CA HIS A 55 14.14 45.06 1.64
C HIS A 55 12.83 44.33 1.99
N SER A 56 12.50 44.25 3.29
CA SER A 56 11.23 43.70 3.80
C SER A 56 10.02 44.53 3.42
N ASP A 57 10.14 45.87 3.45
CA ASP A 57 9.02 46.79 3.19
C ASP A 57 8.64 46.79 1.69
N ILE A 58 9.62 46.58 0.80
CA ILE A 58 9.41 46.47 -0.65
C ILE A 58 8.65 45.18 -0.98
N GLU A 59 8.96 44.07 -0.29
CA GLU A 59 8.25 42.79 -0.47
C GLU A 59 6.82 42.84 0.08
N GLU A 60 6.60 43.56 1.18
CA GLU A 60 5.27 43.78 1.74
C GLU A 60 4.41 44.72 0.87
N ALA A 61 5.00 45.79 0.35
CA ALA A 61 4.35 46.67 -0.63
C ALA A 61 3.94 45.90 -1.90
N PHE A 62 4.81 45.05 -2.42
CA PHE A 62 4.49 44.19 -3.57
C PHE A 62 3.33 43.23 -3.27
N LYS A 63 3.30 42.62 -2.08
CA LYS A 63 2.18 41.76 -1.64
C LYS A 63 0.86 42.54 -1.54
N ASN A 64 0.87 43.74 -0.96
CA ASN A 64 -0.33 44.56 -0.80
C ASN A 64 -0.90 45.04 -2.13
N CYS A 65 -0.06 45.44 -3.08
CA CYS A 65 -0.49 45.83 -4.42
C CYS A 65 -1.03 44.65 -5.25
N THR A 66 -0.55 43.44 -5.00
CA THR A 66 -1.05 42.21 -5.66
C THR A 66 -2.41 41.76 -5.13
N LEU A 67 -2.74 42.10 -3.87
CA LEU A 67 -3.99 41.69 -3.20
C LEU A 67 -5.17 42.63 -3.48
N GLN A 68 -4.94 43.93 -3.69
CA GLN A 68 -6.00 44.93 -3.90
C GLN A 68 -6.60 44.95 -5.32
N GLY A 69 -5.97 44.29 -6.31
CA GLY A 69 -6.43 44.30 -7.71
C GLY A 69 -7.73 43.53 -8.01
N ASN A 70 -8.35 42.87 -7.03
CA ASN A 70 -9.50 41.97 -7.24
C ASN A 70 -10.89 42.57 -6.94
N ASP A 71 -11.00 43.81 -6.41
CA ASP A 71 -12.30 44.36 -5.95
C ASP A 71 -12.90 45.48 -6.83
N ALA A 72 -12.29 45.81 -7.97
CA ALA A 72 -12.71 46.92 -8.82
C ALA A 72 -13.65 46.51 -9.98
N THR A 73 -14.70 45.71 -9.73
CA THR A 73 -15.82 45.55 -10.68
C THR A 73 -17.18 45.50 -9.99
N LYS A 74 -17.64 46.64 -9.48
CA LYS A 74 -19.07 46.91 -9.26
C LYS A 74 -19.41 48.32 -9.74
N ALA A 75 -19.78 48.43 -11.01
CA ALA A 75 -20.40 49.64 -11.55
C ALA A 75 -21.93 49.59 -11.33
N ARG A 76 -22.47 50.65 -10.73
CA ARG A 76 -23.91 50.96 -10.61
C ARG A 76 -24.52 51.29 -11.98
N PRO A 77 -25.80 50.97 -12.24
CA PRO A 77 -26.56 51.64 -13.31
C PRO A 77 -27.48 52.74 -12.76
N SER A 78 -27.36 53.92 -13.36
CA SER A 78 -28.25 55.07 -13.22
C SER A 78 -29.57 54.86 -13.97
N GLY A 79 -30.65 55.47 -13.48
CA GLY A 79 -32.01 55.28 -13.93
C GLY A 79 -32.50 56.18 -15.09
N ASP A 80 -33.75 55.86 -15.45
CA ASP A 80 -34.78 56.56 -16.22
C ASP A 80 -34.70 56.66 -17.75
N THR A 81 -35.59 55.91 -18.43
CA THR A 81 -36.83 56.48 -19.01
C THR A 81 -37.80 55.41 -19.55
N THR A 82 -39.08 55.77 -19.53
CA THR A 82 -40.32 55.01 -19.71
C THR A 82 -40.79 54.81 -21.16
N ASN A 83 -41.38 53.66 -21.53
CA ASN A 83 -42.81 53.49 -21.95
C ASN A 83 -43.14 52.21 -22.76
N ALA A 84 -44.24 51.55 -22.34
CA ALA A 84 -45.37 50.94 -23.09
C ALA A 84 -45.20 49.78 -24.11
N GLY A 85 -45.58 48.55 -23.67
CA GLY A 85 -46.71 47.71 -24.12
C GLY A 85 -46.84 47.16 -25.57
N ALA A 86 -46.94 45.81 -25.73
CA ALA A 86 -47.97 45.12 -26.57
C ALA A 86 -47.89 43.56 -26.59
N VAL A 87 -49.01 42.98 -26.11
CA VAL A 87 -49.77 41.71 -26.27
C VAL A 87 -49.62 40.79 -27.53
N THR A 88 -49.47 39.47 -27.26
CA THR A 88 -49.93 38.19 -27.92
C THR A 88 -49.72 37.84 -29.41
N ARG A 89 -49.39 36.55 -29.69
CA ARG A 89 -50.31 35.52 -30.27
C ARG A 89 -49.70 34.10 -30.40
N LYS A 90 -50.54 33.07 -30.21
CA LYS A 90 -50.28 31.62 -30.37
C LYS A 90 -51.06 31.04 -31.58
N ARG A 91 -50.47 29.97 -32.18
CA ARG A 91 -51.06 28.76 -32.85
C ARG A 91 -51.76 28.92 -34.22
N PRO A 92 -52.00 27.85 -35.05
CA PRO A 92 -52.17 26.40 -34.71
C PRO A 92 -51.59 25.33 -35.71
N VAL A 93 -51.95 24.07 -35.42
CA VAL A 93 -51.68 22.76 -36.08
C VAL A 93 -52.92 22.26 -36.85
N SER A 94 -52.75 21.44 -37.90
CA SER A 94 -53.62 20.31 -38.35
C SER A 94 -52.91 19.58 -39.51
N GLY A 95 -53.03 18.29 -39.84
CA GLY A 95 -53.90 17.17 -39.48
C GLY A 95 -53.69 16.04 -40.53
N ASN A 96 -53.92 14.78 -40.14
CA ASN A 96 -53.81 13.53 -40.92
C ASN A 96 -55.02 13.32 -41.88
N PRO A 97 -55.06 12.33 -42.82
CA PRO A 97 -55.60 10.98 -42.50
C PRO A 97 -55.18 9.75 -43.38
N ASP A 98 -55.03 8.59 -42.72
CA ASP A 98 -55.66 7.24 -42.85
C ASP A 98 -55.85 6.35 -44.13
N PHE A 99 -55.66 5.02 -43.89
CA PHE A 99 -56.37 3.76 -44.32
C PHE A 99 -55.94 2.76 -45.47
N THR A 100 -55.90 1.45 -45.08
CA THR A 100 -56.21 0.14 -45.78
C THR A 100 -55.29 -0.41 -46.91
N ASP A 101 -55.08 -1.70 -47.26
CA ASP A 101 -55.58 -3.07 -46.90
C ASP A 101 -54.65 -4.20 -47.51
N ARG A 102 -54.73 -5.43 -46.94
CA ARG A 102 -54.75 -6.83 -47.53
C ARG A 102 -53.63 -7.62 -48.28
N ALA A 103 -53.61 -8.93 -47.89
CA ALA A 103 -53.55 -10.22 -48.66
C ALA A 103 -52.20 -10.75 -49.21
N GLU A 104 -51.89 -12.06 -49.38
CA GLU A 104 -52.28 -13.42 -48.91
C GLU A 104 -51.32 -14.44 -49.63
N ASP A 105 -51.30 -15.71 -49.18
CA ASP A 105 -50.87 -16.96 -49.85
C ASP A 105 -49.38 -17.31 -50.10
N ASP A 106 -48.91 -18.58 -50.15
CA ASP A 106 -49.30 -19.93 -49.67
C ASP A 106 -48.20 -20.94 -50.15
N PHE A 107 -48.25 -22.19 -49.67
CA PHE A 107 -47.77 -23.47 -50.23
C PHE A 107 -46.39 -24.10 -49.89
N ASP A 108 -46.47 -25.20 -49.11
CA ASP A 108 -45.95 -26.58 -49.36
C ASP A 108 -44.43 -26.89 -49.35
N ARG A 109 -43.89 -28.06 -48.97
CA ARG A 109 -44.33 -29.30 -48.29
C ARG A 109 -43.10 -30.23 -48.17
N LEU A 110 -43.19 -31.23 -47.26
CA LEU A 110 -42.56 -32.58 -47.26
C LEU A 110 -41.12 -32.81 -46.71
N ASN A 111 -41.10 -33.36 -45.49
CA ASN A 111 -40.63 -34.71 -45.07
C ASN A 111 -39.41 -35.36 -45.78
N LEU A 112 -38.45 -35.88 -44.99
CA LEU A 112 -38.31 -37.32 -44.66
C LEU A 112 -37.02 -37.64 -43.86
N ALA A 113 -37.24 -38.25 -42.69
CA ALA A 113 -36.64 -39.48 -42.10
C ALA A 113 -35.12 -39.80 -42.10
N GLY A 114 -34.70 -40.44 -40.99
CA GLY A 114 -33.63 -41.45 -40.91
C GLY A 114 -32.39 -41.01 -40.14
N ASP A 115 -32.27 -41.19 -38.82
CA ASP A 115 -31.99 -42.41 -38.01
C ASP A 115 -30.48 -42.72 -37.83
N ASP A 116 -30.19 -43.32 -36.67
CA ASP A 116 -28.99 -44.08 -36.25
C ASP A 116 -27.76 -43.43 -35.56
N SER A 117 -27.79 -43.54 -34.22
CA SER A 117 -26.98 -44.42 -33.35
C SER A 117 -25.43 -44.27 -33.15
N VAL A 118 -25.07 -44.11 -31.86
CA VAL A 118 -24.10 -44.91 -31.06
C VAL A 118 -22.57 -44.59 -31.09
N SER A 119 -22.08 -44.11 -29.93
CA SER A 119 -20.95 -44.66 -29.12
C SER A 119 -19.51 -44.09 -29.13
N THR A 120 -19.07 -43.76 -27.90
CA THR A 120 -17.78 -44.05 -27.21
C THR A 120 -16.47 -43.27 -27.43
N ARG A 121 -15.99 -42.78 -26.27
CA ARG A 121 -14.65 -42.93 -25.63
C ARG A 121 -13.43 -42.07 -26.05
N ARG A 122 -12.88 -41.45 -24.99
CA ARG A 122 -11.47 -41.33 -24.55
C ARG A 122 -10.48 -40.51 -25.39
N GLY A 123 -9.84 -39.56 -24.70
CA GLY A 123 -8.40 -39.71 -24.40
C GLY A 123 -7.44 -38.57 -24.78
N SER A 124 -6.97 -37.88 -23.73
CA SER A 124 -5.55 -37.54 -23.45
C SER A 124 -4.77 -36.44 -24.22
N LYS A 125 -4.32 -35.47 -23.40
CA LYS A 125 -2.96 -34.90 -23.23
C LYS A 125 -2.31 -34.10 -24.37
N LYS A 126 -1.96 -32.83 -24.09
CA LYS A 126 -0.58 -32.26 -23.89
C LYS A 126 -0.60 -30.72 -24.03
N ILE A 127 -0.12 -29.98 -23.01
CA ILE A 127 1.15 -29.22 -22.94
C ILE A 127 1.23 -28.02 -23.91
N CYS A 128 1.14 -26.79 -23.40
CA CYS A 128 2.19 -25.74 -23.47
C CYS A 128 1.72 -24.39 -22.90
N SER A 129 2.60 -23.76 -22.12
CA SER A 129 2.52 -22.40 -21.56
C SER A 129 2.67 -21.30 -22.64
N PRO A 130 2.38 -20.02 -22.33
CA PRO A 130 2.10 -18.96 -23.31
C PRO A 130 3.33 -18.10 -23.65
N PRO A 131 3.30 -17.34 -24.76
CA PRO A 131 4.09 -16.12 -24.86
C PRO A 131 3.23 -14.87 -24.93
N ALA A 132 3.69 -13.84 -24.22
CA ALA A 132 3.25 -12.46 -24.29
C ALA A 132 3.49 -11.87 -25.69
N SER A 133 2.53 -11.06 -26.18
CA SER A 133 2.69 -9.79 -26.93
C SER A 133 1.45 -9.54 -27.80
N ILE A 134 0.61 -8.56 -27.42
CA ILE A 134 -0.46 -8.05 -28.29
C ILE A 134 -0.04 -6.69 -28.80
N THR A 135 0.45 -6.70 -30.04
CA THR A 135 0.49 -5.55 -30.93
C THR A 135 -0.89 -5.41 -31.58
N GLN A 136 -1.39 -4.18 -31.64
CA GLN A 136 -2.68 -3.80 -32.19
C GLN A 136 -2.91 -4.28 -33.64
N GLN A 137 -4.11 -4.81 -33.92
CA GLN A 137 -4.78 -4.58 -35.20
C GLN A 137 -6.27 -4.28 -35.01
N ARG A 138 -6.70 -3.22 -35.70
CA ARG A 138 -8.09 -2.76 -35.86
C ARG A 138 -8.90 -3.78 -36.67
N GLY A 139 -10.18 -3.93 -36.30
CA GLY A 139 -11.25 -4.14 -37.27
C GLY A 139 -12.34 -5.11 -36.83
N SER A 140 -13.57 -4.58 -36.80
CA SER A 140 -14.86 -5.26 -37.00
C SER A 140 -15.59 -5.77 -35.77
N SER A 141 -16.77 -5.18 -35.55
CA SER A 141 -17.77 -5.45 -34.52
C SER A 141 -18.24 -6.92 -34.49
N PRO A 142 -18.59 -7.48 -33.32
CA PRO A 142 -19.24 -8.79 -33.24
C PRO A 142 -20.79 -8.70 -33.34
N PRO A 143 -21.46 -9.75 -33.85
CA PRO A 143 -22.90 -9.82 -33.96
C PRO A 143 -23.57 -10.23 -32.64
N THR A 144 -24.78 -9.71 -32.42
CA THR A 144 -25.73 -10.12 -31.37
C THR A 144 -26.14 -11.59 -31.46
N PRO A 145 -26.23 -12.35 -30.35
CA PRO A 145 -26.97 -13.61 -30.32
C PRO A 145 -28.37 -13.42 -29.73
N GLY A 146 -29.35 -13.86 -30.50
CA GLY A 146 -30.76 -13.95 -30.11
C GLY A 146 -31.04 -15.05 -29.07
N ARG A 147 -32.18 -14.86 -28.41
CA ARG A 147 -32.84 -15.78 -27.48
C ARG A 147 -33.00 -17.19 -28.05
N SER A 148 -32.59 -18.20 -27.28
CA SER A 148 -33.18 -19.54 -27.32
C SER A 148 -33.49 -20.03 -25.90
N ARG A 149 -34.77 -20.30 -25.66
CA ARG A 149 -35.30 -21.00 -24.48
C ARG A 149 -35.02 -22.50 -24.62
N ALA A 150 -34.45 -23.12 -23.59
CA ALA A 150 -34.59 -24.54 -23.29
C ALA A 150 -34.51 -24.78 -21.78
N ARG A 151 -35.13 -25.87 -21.34
CA ARG A 151 -35.78 -26.09 -20.04
C ARG A 151 -34.86 -26.55 -18.91
N LEU A 152 -35.18 -26.03 -17.71
CA LEU A 152 -35.15 -26.61 -16.36
C LEU A 152 -34.50 -28.00 -16.21
N SER A 153 -33.32 -28.02 -15.56
CA SER A 153 -32.89 -29.10 -14.68
C SER A 153 -32.60 -28.49 -13.31
N GLU A 154 -33.33 -28.95 -12.29
CA GLU A 154 -33.21 -28.53 -10.89
C GLU A 154 -31.77 -28.66 -10.38
N ARG A 155 -31.20 -27.56 -9.87
CA ARG A 155 -30.11 -27.55 -8.88
C ARG A 155 -29.83 -26.14 -8.32
N ASP A 156 -29.59 -26.14 -7.02
CA ASP A 156 -28.87 -25.17 -6.18
C ASP A 156 -29.53 -23.82 -5.87
N ASP A 157 -30.55 -23.89 -5.00
CA ASP A 157 -30.88 -22.82 -4.06
C ASP A 157 -29.82 -22.76 -2.95
N ASP A 158 -28.72 -22.04 -3.18
CA ASP A 158 -27.78 -21.64 -2.11
C ASP A 158 -27.41 -20.14 -2.18
N PHE A 159 -28.21 -19.37 -2.92
CA PHE A 159 -28.11 -17.92 -2.96
C PHE A 159 -29.43 -17.28 -2.52
N VAL A 160 -29.83 -17.56 -1.28
CA VAL A 160 -30.82 -16.71 -0.60
C VAL A 160 -30.14 -15.39 -0.22
N ARG A 161 -30.15 -14.51 -1.22
CA ARG A 161 -30.41 -13.08 -1.15
C ARG A 161 -31.00 -12.64 0.20
N THR A 162 -30.15 -12.14 1.09
CA THR A 162 -30.57 -11.04 1.96
C THR A 162 -30.59 -9.78 1.12
N LYS A 163 -31.79 -9.23 0.92
CA LYS A 163 -32.00 -7.88 0.39
C LYS A 163 -31.16 -6.90 1.22
N ASN A 164 -30.36 -6.07 0.55
CA ASN A 164 -29.63 -4.91 1.08
C ASN A 164 -29.15 -5.01 2.54
N PRO A 165 -27.87 -5.36 2.79
CA PRO A 165 -27.14 -4.73 3.86
C PRO A 165 -26.39 -3.53 3.26
N THR A 166 -26.72 -2.35 3.74
CA THR A 166 -25.95 -1.10 3.64
C THR A 166 -24.53 -1.20 4.24
N GLY A 167 -23.96 -2.41 4.38
CA GLY A 167 -22.77 -2.72 5.18
C GLY A 167 -21.51 -3.08 4.39
N ARG A 168 -21.50 -3.10 3.05
CA ARG A 168 -20.23 -3.07 2.29
C ARG A 168 -19.76 -1.62 2.18
N GLN A 169 -19.18 -1.12 3.26
CA GLN A 169 -18.53 0.18 3.29
C GLN A 169 -17.18 0.06 2.58
N LEU A 170 -17.19 0.33 1.27
CA LEU A 170 -15.99 0.78 0.58
C LEU A 170 -15.63 2.15 1.15
N TRP A 171 -14.33 2.35 1.35
CA TRP A 171 -13.73 3.50 2.02
C TRP A 171 -14.34 4.85 1.60
N THR A 172 -14.44 5.78 2.55
CA THR A 172 -14.91 7.16 2.34
C THR A 172 -13.82 8.16 2.68
N ALA A 173 -13.64 9.19 1.84
CA ALA A 173 -12.64 10.26 2.02
C ALA A 173 -12.80 11.13 3.28
N ASP A 174 -13.85 10.87 4.08
CA ASP A 174 -14.11 11.52 5.37
C ASP A 174 -13.34 10.87 6.53
N ASP A 175 -12.82 9.64 6.38
CA ASP A 175 -12.00 8.99 7.41
C ASP A 175 -10.61 9.65 7.56
N ALA A 176 -10.14 10.34 6.51
CA ALA A 176 -8.93 11.15 6.54
C ALA A 176 -9.08 12.47 7.34
N ARG A 177 -10.30 12.82 7.79
CA ARG A 177 -10.54 14.00 8.64
C ARG A 177 -10.66 13.66 10.12
N LYS A 178 -10.84 12.38 10.47
CA LYS A 178 -10.96 11.93 11.87
C LYS A 178 -9.64 11.46 12.48
N THR A 179 -8.64 11.16 11.66
CA THR A 179 -7.26 10.99 12.11
C THR A 179 -6.49 12.27 11.79
N GLY A 180 -5.74 12.75 12.78
CA GLY A 180 -5.17 14.09 12.81
C GLY A 180 -4.40 14.52 11.56
N SER A 181 -4.34 15.84 11.39
CA SER A 181 -3.50 16.58 10.43
C SER A 181 -2.15 15.91 10.13
N PRO A 182 -1.64 15.96 8.88
CA PRO A 182 -0.35 15.39 8.54
C PRO A 182 0.77 16.14 9.29
N GLN A 183 1.23 15.56 10.41
CA GLN A 183 2.45 16.02 11.03
C GLN A 183 3.62 15.66 10.12
N ARG A 184 4.33 16.71 9.75
CA ARG A 184 5.55 16.75 8.94
C ARG A 184 6.62 15.82 9.54
N PRO A 185 7.22 14.88 8.77
CA PRO A 185 8.44 14.20 9.22
C PRO A 185 9.55 15.23 9.41
N ARG A 186 10.05 15.39 10.64
CA ARG A 186 11.25 16.17 10.94
C ARG A 186 12.47 15.38 10.48
N THR A 187 13.22 15.94 9.54
CA THR A 187 14.53 15.44 9.11
C THR A 187 15.58 15.68 10.21
N PRO A 188 16.38 14.67 10.60
CA PRO A 188 17.58 14.91 11.42
C PRO A 188 18.64 15.63 10.58
N GLN A 189 19.09 16.79 11.05
CA GLN A 189 20.23 17.52 10.46
C GLN A 189 21.54 16.76 10.70
N THR A 190 22.17 16.27 9.64
CA THR A 190 23.59 15.90 9.65
C THR A 190 24.44 17.07 9.15
N ARG A 191 25.42 17.45 9.97
CA ARG A 191 26.39 18.53 9.73
C ARG A 191 27.20 18.30 8.45
N HIS A 192 27.35 19.35 7.65
CA HIS A 192 28.23 19.43 6.49
C HIS A 192 29.71 19.28 6.87
N GLY A 193 30.37 18.28 6.30
CA GLY A 193 31.81 18.27 6.04
C GLY A 193 32.04 18.40 4.53
N GLN A 194 32.72 19.46 4.11
CA GLN A 194 33.15 19.71 2.73
C GLN A 194 34.07 18.59 2.22
N LEU A 195 33.97 18.23 0.93
CA LEU A 195 35.13 18.14 0.02
C LEU A 195 34.71 17.77 -1.42
N MET A 196 34.97 18.75 -2.29
CA MET A 196 35.39 18.76 -3.70
C MET A 196 35.15 17.55 -4.62
N SER A 197 34.56 17.89 -5.77
CA SER A 197 34.51 17.14 -7.02
C SER A 197 35.90 16.99 -7.67
N SER A 198 36.21 15.78 -8.15
CA SER A 198 36.99 15.61 -9.38
C SER A 198 36.79 14.21 -9.97
N SER A 199 36.44 14.21 -11.25
CA SER A 199 36.41 13.09 -12.18
C SER A 199 37.77 12.42 -12.37
N SER A 200 37.79 11.11 -12.64
CA SER A 200 38.46 10.50 -13.83
C SER A 200 38.70 8.98 -13.71
N HIS A 201 38.24 8.28 -14.75
CA HIS A 201 38.91 7.20 -15.49
C HIS A 201 39.23 5.83 -14.84
N ARG A 202 38.74 4.77 -15.52
CA ARG A 202 39.50 3.53 -15.73
C ARG A 202 39.63 3.20 -17.22
N ARG A 203 40.88 3.33 -17.69
CA ARG A 203 41.52 2.67 -18.83
C ARG A 203 41.49 1.13 -18.65
N SER A 204 41.48 0.27 -19.67
CA SER A 204 42.59 -0.11 -20.60
C SER A 204 42.25 -1.53 -21.16
N PRO A 205 43.03 -2.18 -22.07
CA PRO A 205 43.85 -1.69 -23.18
C PRO A 205 43.93 -2.59 -24.47
N GLN A 206 44.49 -2.00 -25.54
CA GLN A 206 45.48 -2.54 -26.52
C GLN A 206 45.04 -3.54 -27.63
N HIS A 207 45.54 -3.53 -28.88
CA HIS A 207 46.80 -2.99 -29.45
C HIS A 207 46.77 -2.88 -31.01
N LYS A 208 47.46 -1.83 -31.55
CA LYS A 208 48.30 -1.72 -32.79
C LYS A 208 47.67 -1.97 -34.19
N GLY A 209 47.94 -1.17 -35.24
CA GLY A 209 48.87 -0.04 -35.40
C GLY A 209 48.77 0.71 -36.76
N GLN A 210 49.22 1.97 -36.73
CA GLN A 210 49.88 2.83 -37.74
C GLN A 210 49.58 2.69 -39.26
N ARG A 211 49.09 3.77 -39.89
CA ARG A 211 49.85 4.75 -40.74
C ARG A 211 48.92 5.80 -41.39
N ASN A 212 49.37 7.05 -41.44
CA ASN A 212 48.86 8.20 -42.20
C ASN A 212 49.82 8.47 -43.39
N PRO A 213 49.65 9.48 -44.27
CA PRO A 213 48.46 10.12 -44.86
C PRO A 213 48.63 10.34 -46.41
N GLY A 214 47.62 10.89 -47.13
CA GLY A 214 47.87 11.36 -48.51
C GLY A 214 46.65 11.93 -49.27
N GLN A 215 46.74 13.20 -49.63
CA GLN A 215 45.86 13.94 -50.55
C GLN A 215 45.89 13.38 -51.99
N HIS A 216 44.80 13.52 -52.77
CA HIS A 216 44.83 14.15 -54.11
C HIS A 216 43.44 14.24 -54.76
N HIS A 217 43.21 15.37 -55.44
CA HIS A 217 42.08 15.69 -56.31
C HIS A 217 41.90 14.75 -57.51
N GLY A 218 40.64 14.54 -57.92
CA GLY A 218 40.27 14.02 -59.24
C GLY A 218 38.75 13.89 -59.43
N GLN A 219 38.14 14.84 -60.14
CA GLN A 219 36.88 14.64 -60.88
C GLN A 219 37.22 14.23 -62.34
N PRO A 220 36.27 13.79 -63.19
CA PRO A 220 35.02 13.06 -62.95
C PRO A 220 34.89 11.83 -63.88
N LYS A 221 34.08 10.82 -63.54
CA LYS A 221 33.45 9.94 -64.54
C LYS A 221 32.03 9.59 -64.13
N GLN A 222 31.10 9.90 -65.02
CA GLN A 222 29.68 9.58 -64.98
C GLN A 222 29.46 8.09 -65.22
N SER A 223 28.60 7.47 -64.42
CA SER A 223 27.73 6.37 -64.86
C SER A 223 26.54 6.28 -63.92
N ALA A 224 25.39 5.98 -64.53
CA ALA A 224 24.04 6.25 -64.08
C ALA A 224 23.50 5.28 -62.99
N ASP A 225 22.48 5.80 -62.32
CA ASP A 225 21.32 5.11 -61.73
C ASP A 225 21.52 4.04 -60.65
N ALA A 226 21.27 4.44 -59.39
CA ALA A 226 20.36 3.73 -58.49
C ALA A 226 19.97 4.65 -57.32
N ALA A 227 18.69 4.97 -57.22
CA ALA A 227 18.09 5.68 -56.11
C ALA A 227 18.22 4.84 -54.82
N ALA A 228 19.24 5.12 -54.02
CA ALA A 228 19.29 4.72 -52.61
C ALA A 228 18.98 5.95 -51.77
N SER A 229 17.69 6.12 -51.42
CA SER A 229 17.24 7.04 -50.38
C SER A 229 17.89 6.64 -49.06
N THR A 230 19.04 7.22 -48.75
CA THR A 230 19.57 7.24 -47.40
C THR A 230 18.54 7.93 -46.52
N SER A 231 17.89 7.17 -45.63
CA SER A 231 17.09 7.74 -44.54
C SER A 231 18.00 8.62 -43.68
N GLU A 232 18.05 9.91 -43.98
CA GLU A 232 18.59 10.91 -43.07
C GLU A 232 17.69 10.94 -41.84
N LEU A 233 18.24 10.56 -40.68
CA LEU A 233 17.61 10.83 -39.41
C LEU A 233 17.61 12.35 -39.21
N PHE A 234 16.44 12.97 -39.40
CA PHE A 234 16.23 14.38 -39.07
C PHE A 234 16.59 14.62 -37.60
N ARG A 235 17.49 15.58 -37.33
CA ARG A 235 17.74 16.04 -35.96
C ARG A 235 16.45 16.60 -35.39
N GLN A 236 16.15 16.25 -34.15
CA GLN A 236 15.00 16.77 -33.42
C GLN A 236 15.03 18.32 -33.49
N PRO A 237 13.94 18.98 -33.91
CA PRO A 237 13.91 20.43 -34.01
C PRO A 237 14.21 21.06 -32.64
N ASP A 238 15.03 22.13 -32.61
CA ASP A 238 15.42 22.81 -31.37
C ASP A 238 14.18 23.22 -30.58
N THR A 239 13.89 22.49 -29.50
CA THR A 239 12.86 22.87 -28.54
C THR A 239 13.41 24.04 -27.73
N ARG A 240 12.93 25.26 -28.00
CA ARG A 240 13.22 26.41 -27.14
C ARG A 240 12.84 26.03 -25.70
N SER A 241 13.78 26.15 -24.77
CA SER A 241 13.54 25.88 -23.36
C SER A 241 12.45 26.83 -22.85
N ILE A 242 11.38 26.28 -22.27
CA ILE A 242 10.34 27.07 -21.62
C ILE A 242 10.95 27.88 -20.47
N SER A 243 10.69 29.19 -20.42
CA SER A 243 11.16 30.03 -19.32
C SER A 243 10.38 29.71 -18.03
N SER A 244 10.98 29.98 -16.88
CA SER A 244 10.31 29.77 -15.58
C SER A 244 9.00 30.56 -15.49
N ASP A 245 8.97 31.80 -16.01
CA ASP A 245 7.80 32.67 -15.94
C ASP A 245 6.70 32.21 -16.90
N GLN A 246 7.06 31.74 -18.09
CA GLN A 246 6.11 31.14 -19.02
C GLN A 246 5.49 29.87 -18.42
N LEU A 247 6.31 29.02 -17.78
CA LEU A 247 5.82 27.83 -17.10
C LEU A 247 4.90 28.17 -15.91
N ALA A 248 5.21 29.23 -15.15
CA ALA A 248 4.36 29.69 -14.07
C ALA A 248 2.97 30.16 -14.58
N ALA A 249 2.94 30.95 -15.67
CA ALA A 249 1.70 31.38 -16.31
C ALA A 249 0.89 30.18 -16.86
N GLU A 250 1.58 29.17 -17.41
CA GLU A 250 0.94 27.94 -17.86
C GLU A 250 0.29 27.17 -16.71
N VAL A 251 1.01 26.96 -15.61
CA VAL A 251 0.47 26.27 -14.41
C VAL A 251 -0.73 27.03 -13.83
N GLN A 252 -0.68 28.36 -13.79
CA GLN A 252 -1.81 29.17 -13.34
C GLN A 252 -3.03 29.01 -14.26
N GLY A 253 -2.83 29.02 -15.58
CA GLY A 253 -3.91 28.80 -16.54
C GLY A 253 -4.55 27.41 -16.43
N ILE A 254 -3.73 26.38 -16.24
CA ILE A 254 -4.22 25.00 -16.01
C ILE A 254 -5.01 24.94 -14.69
N TYR A 255 -4.48 25.52 -13.62
CA TYR A 255 -5.15 25.53 -12.32
C TYR A 255 -6.54 26.18 -12.37
N ALA A 256 -6.69 27.30 -13.08
CA ALA A 256 -7.97 27.96 -13.26
C ALA A 256 -8.99 27.06 -13.98
N GLY A 257 -8.56 26.40 -15.06
CA GLY A 257 -9.39 25.42 -15.79
C GLY A 257 -9.78 24.22 -14.92
N LEU A 258 -8.83 23.69 -14.14
CA LEU A 258 -9.01 22.58 -13.21
C LEU A 258 -10.06 22.88 -12.15
N VAL A 259 -9.92 24.00 -11.42
CA VAL A 259 -10.87 24.39 -10.35
C VAL A 259 -12.30 24.52 -10.88
N LEU A 260 -12.43 25.04 -12.10
CA LEU A 260 -13.73 25.21 -12.73
C LEU A 260 -14.34 23.87 -13.17
N LEU A 261 -13.56 22.94 -13.73
CA LEU A 261 -14.04 21.58 -14.01
C LEU A 261 -14.38 20.81 -12.73
N GLU A 262 -13.55 20.93 -11.70
CA GLU A 262 -13.79 20.31 -10.40
C GLU A 262 -15.11 20.78 -9.81
N SER A 263 -15.37 22.09 -9.85
CA SER A 263 -16.63 22.67 -9.37
C SER A 263 -17.83 22.11 -10.13
N LYS A 264 -17.73 21.95 -11.46
CA LYS A 264 -18.77 21.32 -12.29
C LYS A 264 -18.98 19.85 -11.95
N CYS A 265 -17.90 19.07 -11.79
CA CYS A 265 -18.00 17.68 -11.35
C CYS A 265 -18.75 17.55 -10.03
N ILE A 266 -18.38 18.37 -9.03
CA ILE A 266 -19.05 18.38 -7.72
C ILE A 266 -20.54 18.73 -7.86
N GLU A 267 -20.87 19.78 -8.61
CA GLU A 267 -22.25 20.22 -8.84
C GLU A 267 -23.07 19.12 -9.53
N TYR A 268 -22.59 18.59 -10.65
CA TYR A 268 -23.32 17.56 -11.38
C TYR A 268 -23.43 16.25 -10.59
N ASP A 269 -22.37 15.78 -9.95
CA ASP A 269 -22.42 14.58 -9.10
C ASP A 269 -23.44 14.74 -7.97
N SER A 270 -23.54 15.94 -7.39
CA SER A 270 -24.48 16.21 -6.31
C SER A 270 -25.94 16.25 -6.77
N THR A 271 -26.20 16.87 -7.93
CA THR A 271 -27.56 17.01 -8.49
C THR A 271 -28.11 15.71 -9.03
N GLN A 272 -27.24 14.81 -9.50
CA GLN A 272 -27.66 13.56 -10.13
C GLN A 272 -27.83 12.37 -9.15
N LYS A 273 -27.71 12.59 -7.84
CA LYS A 273 -27.79 11.50 -6.84
C LYS A 273 -29.13 10.76 -6.89
N GLU A 274 -30.23 11.50 -6.90
CA GLU A 274 -31.60 10.97 -6.80
C GLU A 274 -32.29 10.75 -8.17
N THR A 275 -31.69 11.21 -9.27
CA THR A 275 -32.30 11.17 -10.61
C THR A 275 -31.84 9.96 -11.41
N ASP A 276 -32.75 9.33 -12.15
CA ASP A 276 -32.36 8.34 -13.16
C ASP A 276 -31.66 9.04 -14.34
N LEU A 277 -30.54 8.45 -14.74
CA LEU A 277 -29.69 9.00 -15.80
C LEU A 277 -29.88 8.23 -17.09
N SER A 278 -30.06 8.96 -18.19
CA SER A 278 -30.00 8.42 -19.54
C SER A 278 -28.57 8.02 -19.90
N GLN A 279 -28.44 7.16 -20.91
CA GLN A 279 -27.14 6.77 -21.48
C GLN A 279 -26.31 7.98 -21.89
N GLU A 280 -26.92 8.97 -22.56
CA GLU A 280 -26.24 10.19 -22.98
C GLU A 280 -25.70 11.01 -21.80
N GLN A 281 -26.45 11.07 -20.69
CA GLN A 281 -26.02 11.77 -19.48
C GLN A 281 -24.84 11.06 -18.81
N TYR A 282 -24.84 9.74 -18.72
CA TYR A 282 -23.68 9.00 -18.21
C TYR A 282 -22.43 9.25 -19.08
N HIS A 283 -22.54 9.20 -20.41
CA HIS A 283 -21.43 9.50 -21.31
C HIS A 283 -20.91 10.94 -21.14
N ALA A 284 -21.81 11.90 -20.91
CA ALA A 284 -21.45 13.29 -20.63
C ALA A 284 -20.69 13.44 -19.31
N LEU A 285 -21.15 12.78 -18.24
CA LEU A 285 -20.47 12.77 -16.94
C LEU A 285 -19.10 12.10 -17.02
N ILE A 286 -18.99 10.93 -17.67
CA ILE A 286 -17.70 10.26 -17.90
C ILE A 286 -16.74 11.19 -18.65
N SER A 287 -17.23 11.88 -19.70
CA SER A 287 -16.40 12.82 -20.47
C SER A 287 -15.93 14.02 -19.61
N LEU A 288 -16.79 14.50 -18.71
CA LEU A 288 -16.46 15.58 -17.79
C LEU A 288 -15.39 15.14 -16.79
N HIS A 289 -15.57 14.01 -16.11
CA HIS A 289 -14.59 13.47 -15.17
C HIS A 289 -13.27 13.13 -15.86
N ARG A 290 -13.30 12.53 -17.05
CA ARG A 290 -12.09 12.31 -17.86
C ARG A 290 -11.35 13.62 -18.13
N SER A 291 -12.06 14.69 -18.47
CA SER A 291 -11.44 16.01 -18.69
C SER A 291 -10.79 16.56 -17.43
N LEU A 292 -11.45 16.43 -16.27
CA LEU A 292 -10.90 16.83 -14.98
C LEU A 292 -9.61 16.05 -14.65
N LEU A 293 -9.59 14.74 -14.90
CA LEU A 293 -8.40 13.91 -14.70
C LEU A 293 -7.23 14.35 -15.59
N HIS A 294 -7.50 14.72 -16.85
CA HIS A 294 -6.48 15.29 -17.75
C HIS A 294 -5.96 16.65 -17.27
N GLU A 295 -6.82 17.54 -16.74
CA GLU A 295 -6.36 18.81 -16.16
C GLU A 295 -5.46 18.60 -14.95
N HIS A 296 -5.81 17.66 -14.07
CA HIS A 296 -4.95 17.30 -12.94
C HIS A 296 -3.59 16.78 -13.40
N HIS A 297 -3.57 15.90 -14.41
CA HIS A 297 -2.34 15.38 -14.99
C HIS A 297 -1.47 16.49 -15.60
N ASP A 298 -2.07 17.38 -16.40
CA ASP A 298 -1.36 18.53 -16.98
C ASP A 298 -0.78 19.45 -15.89
N PHE A 299 -1.55 19.72 -14.82
CA PHE A 299 -1.08 20.53 -13.69
C PHE A 299 0.11 19.87 -12.98
N LEU A 300 0.02 18.56 -12.73
CA LEU A 300 1.08 17.81 -12.05
C LEU A 300 2.35 17.76 -12.90
N LEU A 301 2.24 17.46 -14.19
CA LEU A 301 3.39 17.47 -15.11
C LEU A 301 4.03 18.86 -15.20
N ALA A 302 3.24 19.91 -15.39
CA ALA A 302 3.75 21.26 -15.51
C ALA A 302 4.40 21.75 -14.20
N SER A 303 3.78 21.47 -13.06
CA SER A 303 4.34 21.86 -11.76
C SER A 303 5.61 21.09 -11.40
N GLN A 304 5.76 19.83 -11.85
CA GLN A 304 6.95 19.01 -11.60
C GLN A 304 7.99 19.05 -12.74
N HIS A 305 7.79 19.91 -13.74
CA HIS A 305 8.71 20.03 -14.88
C HIS A 305 10.15 20.37 -14.42
N PRO A 306 11.22 19.92 -15.10
CA PRO A 306 12.59 20.23 -14.73
C PRO A 306 12.88 21.74 -14.59
N SER A 307 12.31 22.56 -15.46
CA SER A 307 12.41 24.02 -15.41
C SER A 307 11.53 24.70 -14.33
N ALA A 308 10.69 23.95 -13.61
CA ALA A 308 9.83 24.50 -12.57
C ALA A 308 10.66 24.96 -11.36
N SER A 309 10.35 26.17 -10.86
CA SER A 309 10.93 26.68 -9.62
C SER A 309 10.50 25.83 -8.42
N ALA A 310 11.27 25.89 -7.33
CA ALA A 310 10.93 25.16 -6.10
C ALA A 310 9.56 25.59 -5.53
N ALA A 311 9.15 26.84 -5.72
CA ALA A 311 7.83 27.32 -5.33
C ALA A 311 6.72 26.67 -6.16
N LEU A 312 6.93 26.53 -7.48
CA LEU A 312 5.98 25.92 -8.40
C LEU A 312 5.79 24.43 -8.11
N ARG A 313 6.88 23.70 -7.88
CA ARG A 313 6.83 22.27 -7.51
C ARG A 313 6.05 22.01 -6.23
N ARG A 314 6.14 22.91 -5.25
CA ARG A 314 5.40 22.80 -3.97
C ARG A 314 3.90 23.03 -4.10
N LEU A 315 3.41 23.61 -5.21
CA LEU A 315 1.97 23.88 -5.37
C LEU A 315 1.13 22.62 -5.35
N ALA A 316 1.62 21.52 -5.94
CA ALA A 316 0.89 20.25 -5.96
C ALA A 316 0.58 19.75 -4.55
N SER A 317 1.56 19.81 -3.63
CA SER A 317 1.36 19.48 -2.21
C SER A 317 0.54 20.56 -1.50
N LYS A 318 0.83 21.85 -1.72
CA LYS A 318 0.14 22.98 -1.07
C LYS A 318 -1.36 22.98 -1.35
N TYR A 319 -1.76 22.61 -2.56
CA TYR A 319 -3.15 22.56 -2.97
C TYR A 319 -3.77 21.16 -2.85
N PHE A 320 -3.05 20.20 -2.28
CA PHE A 320 -3.51 18.82 -2.09
C PHE A 320 -4.01 18.17 -3.39
N MET A 321 -3.29 18.40 -4.49
CA MET A 321 -3.70 17.99 -5.83
C MET A 321 -4.01 16.48 -5.94
N PRO A 322 -3.18 15.56 -5.40
CA PRO A 322 -3.50 14.13 -5.43
C PRO A 322 -4.81 13.80 -4.70
N ALA A 323 -4.99 14.32 -3.49
CA ALA A 323 -6.18 14.07 -2.68
C ALA A 323 -7.46 14.65 -3.30
N ARG A 324 -7.38 15.84 -3.91
CA ARG A 324 -8.49 16.46 -4.66
C ARG A 324 -8.87 15.65 -5.90
N MET A 325 -7.87 15.23 -6.67
CA MET A 325 -8.07 14.38 -7.85
C MET A 325 -8.78 13.07 -7.49
N TRP A 326 -8.33 12.41 -6.41
CA TRP A 326 -9.01 11.22 -5.92
C TRP A 326 -10.45 11.53 -5.48
N ARG A 327 -10.64 12.49 -4.58
CA ARG A 327 -11.95 12.79 -3.97
C ARG A 327 -13.00 13.25 -4.99
N HIS A 328 -12.66 14.24 -5.82
CA HIS A 328 -13.60 14.94 -6.71
C HIS A 328 -13.53 14.44 -8.15
N GLY A 329 -12.39 13.89 -8.57
CA GLY A 329 -12.21 13.36 -9.91
C GLY A 329 -12.65 11.90 -10.04
N ILE A 330 -12.45 11.07 -9.01
CA ILE A 330 -12.60 9.61 -9.10
C ILE A 330 -13.66 9.09 -8.13
N HIS A 331 -13.43 9.26 -6.83
CA HIS A 331 -14.19 8.61 -5.76
C HIS A 331 -15.66 9.05 -5.74
N SER A 332 -15.95 10.36 -5.81
CA SER A 332 -17.33 10.86 -5.82
C SER A 332 -18.17 10.26 -6.95
N PHE A 333 -17.57 10.17 -8.14
CA PHE A 333 -18.24 9.66 -9.33
C PHE A 333 -18.37 8.14 -9.29
N LEU A 334 -17.35 7.40 -8.81
CA LEU A 334 -17.47 5.96 -8.57
C LEU A 334 -18.60 5.65 -7.58
N GLU A 335 -18.76 6.43 -6.51
CA GLU A 335 -19.87 6.24 -5.58
C GLU A 335 -21.23 6.60 -6.19
N LEU A 336 -21.31 7.62 -7.05
CA LEU A 336 -22.52 7.92 -7.81
C LEU A 336 -22.91 6.72 -8.70
N LEU A 337 -21.96 6.19 -9.45
CA LEU A 337 -22.18 5.01 -10.31
C LEU A 337 -22.56 3.79 -9.47
N ARG A 338 -21.85 3.53 -8.36
CA ARG A 338 -22.13 2.40 -7.47
C ARG A 338 -23.57 2.41 -6.93
N ARG A 339 -24.09 3.57 -6.55
CA ARG A 339 -25.48 3.72 -6.05
C ARG A 339 -26.54 3.44 -7.11
N LYS A 340 -26.20 3.56 -8.39
CA LYS A 340 -27.10 3.33 -9.53
C LYS A 340 -26.96 1.95 -10.15
N LEU A 341 -26.24 1.04 -9.50
CA LEU A 341 -26.18 -0.36 -9.91
C LEU A 341 -27.57 -1.03 -9.78
N PRO A 342 -27.93 -1.96 -10.68
CA PRO A 342 -27.08 -2.50 -11.76
C PRO A 342 -27.06 -1.66 -13.05
N GLY A 343 -27.91 -0.64 -13.19
CA GLY A 343 -28.09 0.11 -14.45
C GLY A 343 -26.87 0.91 -14.92
N SER A 344 -25.95 1.23 -14.00
CA SER A 344 -24.70 1.95 -14.27
C SER A 344 -23.49 1.05 -14.55
N LEU A 345 -23.63 -0.28 -14.55
CA LEU A 345 -22.50 -1.24 -14.56
C LEU A 345 -21.47 -0.96 -15.66
N GLU A 346 -21.88 -0.94 -16.93
CA GLU A 346 -21.01 -0.69 -18.09
C GLU A 346 -20.27 0.66 -18.00
N HIS A 347 -20.95 1.68 -17.47
CA HIS A 347 -20.40 3.02 -17.27
C HIS A 347 -19.37 3.03 -16.14
N MET A 348 -19.63 2.29 -15.06
CA MET A 348 -18.72 2.11 -13.95
C MET A 348 -17.45 1.39 -14.40
N LEU A 349 -17.58 0.30 -15.15
CA LEU A 349 -16.44 -0.41 -15.72
C LEU A 349 -15.61 0.51 -16.63
N THR A 350 -16.28 1.20 -17.57
CA THR A 350 -15.63 2.17 -18.47
C THR A 350 -14.85 3.23 -17.70
N PHE A 351 -15.45 3.81 -16.65
CA PHE A 351 -14.81 4.85 -15.87
C PHE A 351 -13.64 4.32 -15.03
N ILE A 352 -13.75 3.12 -14.45
CA ILE A 352 -12.63 2.49 -13.72
C ILE A 352 -11.42 2.33 -14.64
N TYR A 353 -11.60 1.87 -15.88
CA TYR A 353 -10.47 1.75 -16.83
C TYR A 353 -9.84 3.10 -17.17
N ILE A 354 -10.65 4.16 -17.33
CA ILE A 354 -10.15 5.53 -17.57
C ILE A 354 -9.33 6.01 -16.37
N ALA A 355 -9.87 5.87 -15.16
CA ALA A 355 -9.19 6.28 -13.94
C ALA A 355 -7.91 5.47 -13.70
N TYR A 356 -7.94 4.15 -13.91
CA TYR A 356 -6.78 3.27 -13.76
C TYR A 356 -5.66 3.64 -14.72
N THR A 357 -5.99 3.86 -15.99
CA THR A 357 -5.00 4.29 -17.00
C THR A 357 -4.37 5.64 -16.63
N MET A 358 -5.17 6.57 -16.10
CA MET A 358 -4.65 7.85 -15.64
C MET A 358 -3.73 7.72 -14.42
N MET A 359 -4.11 6.91 -13.43
CA MET A 359 -3.28 6.67 -12.23
C MET A 359 -1.97 5.97 -12.59
N ALA A 360 -2.00 4.99 -13.50
CA ALA A 360 -0.81 4.32 -14.00
C ALA A 360 0.13 5.29 -14.74
N LEU A 361 -0.43 6.17 -15.56
CA LEU A 361 0.35 7.22 -16.23
C LEU A 361 1.01 8.18 -15.23
N LEU A 362 0.29 8.59 -14.18
CA LEU A 362 0.83 9.43 -13.11
C LEU A 362 1.91 8.72 -12.28
N TYR A 363 1.73 7.42 -12.03
CA TYR A 363 2.72 6.58 -11.39
C TYR A 363 4.06 6.60 -12.15
N GLU A 364 4.02 6.53 -13.48
CA GLU A 364 5.22 6.55 -14.33
C GLU A 364 5.80 7.96 -14.52
N THR A 365 4.95 8.99 -14.63
CA THR A 365 5.37 10.33 -15.06
C THR A 365 5.57 11.34 -13.92
N VAL A 366 4.97 11.10 -12.75
CA VAL A 366 5.01 12.01 -11.59
C VAL A 366 5.34 11.21 -10.31
N PRO A 367 6.59 10.74 -10.14
CA PRO A 367 6.98 9.90 -9.00
C PRO A 367 6.98 10.62 -7.65
N ALA A 368 6.87 11.95 -7.64
CA ALA A 368 6.82 12.75 -6.41
C ALA A 368 5.67 12.37 -5.46
N PHE A 369 4.62 11.73 -5.97
CA PHE A 369 3.45 11.26 -5.22
C PHE A 369 3.21 9.75 -5.41
N GLU A 370 4.26 9.00 -5.71
CA GLU A 370 4.20 7.58 -6.06
C GLU A 370 3.35 6.77 -5.07
N ASP A 371 3.53 7.01 -3.77
CA ASP A 371 2.82 6.28 -2.72
C ASP A 371 1.30 6.49 -2.79
N THR A 372 0.85 7.71 -3.12
CA THR A 372 -0.58 7.99 -3.33
C THR A 372 -1.10 7.25 -4.56
N TRP A 373 -0.34 7.23 -5.65
CA TRP A 373 -0.76 6.57 -6.90
C TRP A 373 -0.88 5.05 -6.74
N ILE A 374 0.08 4.42 -6.06
CA ILE A 374 0.05 2.99 -5.72
C ILE A 374 -1.25 2.65 -5.00
N GLU A 375 -1.61 3.44 -3.99
CA GLU A 375 -2.85 3.20 -3.24
C GLU A 375 -4.12 3.40 -4.08
N CYS A 376 -4.18 4.47 -4.88
CA CYS A 376 -5.30 4.70 -5.79
C CYS A 376 -5.48 3.55 -6.79
N LEU A 377 -4.38 2.97 -7.29
CA LEU A 377 -4.41 1.80 -8.18
C LEU A 377 -4.93 0.55 -7.46
N GLY A 378 -4.54 0.35 -6.20
CA GLY A 378 -5.09 -0.69 -5.33
C GLY A 378 -6.60 -0.53 -5.13
N ASP A 379 -7.05 0.68 -4.80
CA ASP A 379 -8.47 1.01 -4.60
C ASP A 379 -9.29 0.80 -5.88
N LEU A 380 -8.81 1.25 -7.03
CA LEU A 380 -9.47 1.04 -8.33
C LEU A 380 -9.59 -0.44 -8.68
N GLY A 381 -8.53 -1.23 -8.43
CA GLY A 381 -8.59 -2.68 -8.60
C GLY A 381 -9.64 -3.32 -7.70
N ARG A 382 -9.79 -2.82 -6.47
CA ARG A 382 -10.84 -3.26 -5.54
C ARG A 382 -12.25 -2.89 -5.99
N TYR A 383 -12.46 -1.69 -6.52
CA TYR A 383 -13.75 -1.31 -7.12
C TYR A 383 -14.11 -2.25 -8.27
N ARG A 384 -13.16 -2.54 -9.17
CA ARG A 384 -13.37 -3.45 -10.30
C ARG A 384 -13.67 -4.88 -9.86
N MET A 385 -12.95 -5.39 -8.86
CA MET A 385 -13.20 -6.69 -8.23
C MET A 385 -14.58 -6.74 -7.57
N ALA A 386 -14.99 -5.68 -6.87
CA ALA A 386 -16.23 -5.66 -6.10
C ALA A 386 -17.50 -5.58 -6.97
N VAL A 387 -17.37 -5.04 -8.18
CA VAL A 387 -18.46 -4.85 -9.15
C VAL A 387 -18.58 -6.04 -10.12
N GLU A 388 -17.54 -6.88 -10.22
CA GLU A 388 -17.60 -8.13 -10.99
C GLU A 388 -18.34 -9.21 -10.20
N ASP A 389 -19.56 -9.50 -10.66
CA ASP A 389 -20.43 -10.53 -10.07
C ASP A 389 -20.56 -11.78 -10.96
N ASP A 390 -20.35 -11.67 -12.28
CA ASP A 390 -20.64 -12.75 -13.24
C ASP A 390 -19.38 -13.53 -13.68
N ASP A 391 -18.23 -12.88 -13.89
CA ASP A 391 -16.98 -13.55 -14.29
C ASP A 391 -16.01 -13.73 -13.12
N ILE A 392 -15.98 -14.96 -12.57
CA ILE A 392 -15.08 -15.36 -11.48
C ILE A 392 -13.61 -15.10 -11.83
N ARG A 393 -13.20 -15.30 -13.08
CA ARG A 393 -11.80 -15.13 -13.48
C ARG A 393 -11.41 -13.66 -13.48
N ASP A 394 -12.27 -12.78 -14.00
CA ASP A 394 -12.03 -11.34 -13.98
C ASP A 394 -11.96 -10.84 -12.54
N ARG A 395 -12.84 -11.35 -11.67
CA ARG A 395 -12.79 -11.06 -10.23
C ARG A 395 -11.46 -11.49 -9.61
N GLU A 396 -10.97 -12.68 -9.92
CA GLU A 396 -9.66 -13.18 -9.44
C GLU A 396 -8.49 -12.34 -9.96
N ILE A 397 -8.50 -11.97 -11.25
CA ILE A 397 -7.49 -11.11 -11.87
C ILE A 397 -7.42 -9.77 -11.13
N TRP A 398 -8.56 -9.11 -10.92
CA TRP A 398 -8.62 -7.81 -10.26
C TRP A 398 -8.34 -7.89 -8.75
N THR A 399 -8.65 -9.02 -8.12
CA THR A 399 -8.16 -9.33 -6.76
C THR A 399 -6.63 -9.36 -6.74
N GLY A 400 -6.01 -10.03 -7.71
CA GLY A 400 -4.54 -10.09 -7.88
C GLY A 400 -3.92 -8.72 -8.11
N VAL A 401 -4.49 -7.91 -9.03
CA VAL A 401 -4.04 -6.54 -9.31
C VAL A 401 -4.11 -5.67 -8.06
N SER A 402 -5.23 -5.72 -7.33
CA SER A 402 -5.38 -4.92 -6.12
C SER A 402 -4.41 -5.36 -5.01
N ARG A 403 -4.24 -6.69 -4.84
CA ARG A 403 -3.29 -7.26 -3.88
C ARG A 403 -1.86 -6.82 -4.17
N PHE A 404 -1.44 -6.88 -5.44
CA PHE A 404 -0.11 -6.42 -5.88
C PHE A 404 0.14 -4.97 -5.43
N TRP A 405 -0.78 -4.06 -5.73
CA TRP A 405 -0.61 -2.64 -5.37
C TRP A 405 -0.57 -2.40 -3.86
N TYR A 406 -1.42 -3.07 -3.06
CA TYR A 406 -1.37 -2.90 -1.61
C TYR A 406 -0.16 -3.58 -0.95
N THR A 407 0.32 -4.71 -1.47
CA THR A 407 1.57 -5.31 -1.01
C THR A 407 2.72 -4.32 -1.22
N LYS A 408 2.82 -3.76 -2.42
CA LYS A 408 3.81 -2.72 -2.75
C LYS A 408 3.69 -1.46 -1.88
N ALA A 409 2.46 -1.00 -1.62
CA ALA A 409 2.23 0.11 -0.70
C ALA A 409 2.72 -0.21 0.72
N SER A 410 2.39 -1.42 1.21
CA SER A 410 2.72 -1.85 2.56
C SER A 410 4.22 -2.03 2.77
N ASP A 411 4.98 -2.35 1.72
CA ASP A 411 6.45 -2.42 1.78
C ASP A 411 7.10 -1.04 1.89
N LYS A 412 6.46 -0.01 1.34
CA LYS A 412 6.95 1.36 1.45
C LYS A 412 6.59 2.00 2.77
N ILE A 413 5.37 1.77 3.24
CA ILE A 413 4.83 2.39 4.46
C ILE A 413 4.32 1.31 5.42
N PRO A 414 5.22 0.45 5.95
CA PRO A 414 4.83 -0.73 6.73
C PRO A 414 4.20 -0.42 8.09
N MET A 415 4.24 0.84 8.52
CA MET A 415 3.64 1.28 9.79
C MET A 415 2.12 1.55 9.66
N THR A 416 1.56 1.53 8.45
CA THR A 416 0.18 1.96 8.16
C THR A 416 -0.79 0.80 8.15
N GLY A 417 -1.66 0.73 9.17
CA GLY A 417 -2.60 -0.37 9.38
C GLY A 417 -3.62 -0.54 8.24
N ARG A 418 -4.05 0.57 7.62
CA ARG A 418 -5.09 0.55 6.58
C ARG A 418 -4.71 -0.30 5.37
N LEU A 419 -3.43 -0.36 5.02
CA LEU A 419 -2.93 -1.16 3.90
C LEU A 419 -3.14 -2.66 4.18
N TYR A 420 -2.83 -3.09 5.41
CA TYR A 420 -3.08 -4.47 5.84
C TYR A 420 -4.57 -4.79 5.96
N HIS A 421 -5.40 -3.85 6.39
CA HIS A 421 -6.86 -4.03 6.35
C HIS A 421 -7.38 -4.34 4.93
N HIS A 422 -6.86 -3.64 3.92
CA HIS A 422 -7.24 -3.90 2.53
C HIS A 422 -6.72 -5.24 2.03
N LEU A 423 -5.48 -5.62 2.39
CA LEU A 423 -4.95 -6.96 2.13
C LEU A 423 -5.77 -8.06 2.81
N ALA A 424 -6.31 -7.81 4.02
CA ALA A 424 -7.20 -8.74 4.70
C ALA A 424 -8.47 -9.00 3.87
N ILE A 425 -9.13 -7.96 3.36
CA ILE A 425 -10.32 -8.12 2.49
C ILE A 425 -9.99 -8.97 1.25
N LEU A 426 -8.80 -8.79 0.69
CA LEU A 426 -8.32 -9.48 -0.52
C LEU A 426 -7.77 -10.89 -0.27
N ALA A 427 -7.56 -11.29 0.99
CA ALA A 427 -7.03 -12.61 1.34
C ALA A 427 -8.10 -13.73 1.27
N ARG A 428 -9.36 -13.41 0.98
CA ARG A 428 -10.42 -14.43 0.80
C ARG A 428 -10.08 -15.40 -0.33
N PRO A 429 -10.37 -16.71 -0.17
CA PRO A 429 -11.06 -17.34 0.96
C PRO A 429 -10.16 -17.79 2.13
N ASN A 430 -8.86 -17.47 2.13
CA ASN A 430 -7.91 -17.92 3.17
C ASN A 430 -8.20 -17.25 4.52
N ALA A 431 -8.83 -17.97 5.45
CA ALA A 431 -9.25 -17.44 6.75
C ALA A 431 -8.07 -17.09 7.67
N LEU A 432 -7.01 -17.91 7.66
CA LEU A 432 -5.81 -17.67 8.45
C LEU A 432 -5.08 -16.40 7.99
N GLN A 433 -4.89 -16.23 6.69
CA GLN A 433 -4.26 -15.05 6.12
C GLN A 433 -5.11 -13.78 6.34
N GLN A 434 -6.44 -13.88 6.26
CA GLN A 434 -7.34 -12.79 6.63
C GLN A 434 -7.13 -12.35 8.09
N LEU A 435 -7.12 -13.30 9.03
CA LEU A 435 -6.88 -13.02 10.44
C LEU A 435 -5.52 -12.34 10.65
N TYR A 436 -4.45 -12.86 10.05
CA TYR A 436 -3.12 -12.27 10.11
C TYR A 436 -3.13 -10.79 9.68
N TYR A 437 -3.72 -10.48 8.52
CA TYR A 437 -3.75 -9.11 8.02
C TYR A 437 -4.64 -8.18 8.86
N TYR A 438 -5.79 -8.65 9.34
CA TYR A 438 -6.62 -7.86 10.25
C TYR A 438 -5.90 -7.60 11.58
N ALA A 439 -5.27 -8.62 12.18
CA ALA A 439 -4.50 -8.48 13.39
C ALA A 439 -3.33 -7.51 13.21
N LYS A 440 -2.57 -7.65 12.11
CA LYS A 440 -1.49 -6.73 11.75
C LYS A 440 -2.00 -5.30 11.57
N SER A 441 -3.16 -5.09 10.93
CA SER A 441 -3.75 -3.76 10.74
C SER A 441 -4.01 -2.99 12.05
N LEU A 442 -4.14 -3.70 13.17
CA LEU A 442 -4.37 -3.16 14.50
C LEU A 442 -3.10 -3.08 15.37
N CYS A 443 -2.05 -3.83 15.04
CA CYS A 443 -0.82 -3.97 15.84
C CYS A 443 0.41 -3.30 15.19
N VAL A 444 0.20 -2.38 14.26
CA VAL A 444 1.25 -1.49 13.73
C VAL A 444 1.16 -0.10 14.39
N PRO A 445 2.22 0.72 14.35
CA PRO A 445 2.25 2.03 15.02
C PRO A 445 1.13 3.00 14.60
N VAL A 446 0.67 2.95 13.35
CA VAL A 446 -0.52 3.71 12.89
C VAL A 446 -1.66 2.73 12.64
N PRO A 447 -2.40 2.31 13.69
CA PRO A 447 -3.43 1.28 13.57
C PRO A 447 -4.64 1.79 12.79
N PHE A 448 -5.34 0.88 12.10
CA PHE A 448 -6.61 1.18 11.44
C PHE A 448 -7.78 0.64 12.24
N LEU A 449 -8.31 1.45 13.15
CA LEU A 449 -9.30 1.01 14.14
C LEU A 449 -10.61 0.49 13.54
N SER A 450 -11.03 0.97 12.36
CA SER A 450 -12.20 0.41 11.65
C SER A 450 -12.04 -1.06 11.23
N ALA A 451 -10.81 -1.61 11.30
CA ALA A 451 -10.59 -3.03 11.17
C ALA A 451 -11.27 -3.85 12.28
N ARG A 452 -11.51 -3.26 13.46
CA ARG A 452 -12.22 -3.93 14.57
C ARG A 452 -13.66 -4.32 14.20
N ASP A 453 -14.35 -3.47 13.45
CA ASP A 453 -15.68 -3.78 12.93
C ASP A 453 -15.58 -4.71 11.72
N SER A 454 -14.59 -4.48 10.85
CA SER A 454 -14.45 -5.23 9.59
C SER A 454 -14.08 -6.70 9.80
N VAL A 455 -13.26 -7.01 10.81
CA VAL A 455 -12.84 -8.39 11.12
C VAL A 455 -14.01 -9.26 11.57
N MET A 456 -15.10 -8.66 12.08
CA MET A 456 -16.32 -9.42 12.41
C MET A 456 -16.92 -10.12 11.19
N THR A 457 -16.70 -9.59 9.97
CA THR A 457 -17.11 -10.29 8.73
C THR A 457 -16.38 -11.61 8.46
N LEU A 458 -15.25 -11.84 9.15
CA LEU A 458 -14.53 -13.12 9.20
C LEU A 458 -15.02 -13.97 10.39
N PHE A 459 -15.22 -13.36 11.55
CA PHE A 459 -15.57 -14.08 12.77
C PHE A 459 -17.04 -14.55 12.81
N ASP A 460 -18.01 -13.68 12.50
CA ASP A 460 -19.44 -13.99 12.64
C ASP A 460 -19.87 -15.29 11.94
N PRO A 461 -19.45 -15.60 10.70
CA PRO A 461 -19.81 -16.87 10.06
C PRO A 461 -19.26 -18.11 10.77
N LEU A 462 -18.11 -17.97 11.45
CA LEU A 462 -17.41 -19.07 12.14
C LEU A 462 -17.90 -19.25 13.59
N LEU A 463 -18.39 -18.18 14.21
CA LEU A 463 -19.00 -18.17 15.56
C LEU A 463 -20.45 -18.67 15.54
N ASN A 464 -21.24 -18.25 14.54
CA ASN A 464 -22.67 -18.56 14.47
C ASN A 464 -22.99 -19.90 13.78
N ALA A 465 -21.98 -20.76 13.61
CA ALA A 465 -22.09 -22.13 13.07
C ALA A 465 -23.03 -22.25 11.86
N ASN A 466 -22.57 -21.83 10.67
CA ASN A 466 -23.16 -22.30 9.42
C ASN A 466 -22.28 -23.45 8.86
N PRO A 467 -22.69 -24.73 8.97
CA PRO A 467 -21.86 -25.88 8.59
C PRO A 467 -21.38 -25.83 7.12
N SER A 468 -22.18 -25.24 6.24
CA SER A 468 -21.86 -25.04 4.82
C SER A 468 -20.77 -23.99 4.58
N ALA A 469 -20.61 -23.00 5.46
CA ALA A 469 -19.57 -21.97 5.35
C ALA A 469 -18.18 -22.52 5.71
N SER A 470 -18.10 -23.53 6.56
CA SER A 470 -16.84 -24.11 7.06
C SER A 470 -16.35 -25.33 6.25
N GLN A 471 -17.21 -25.96 5.44
CA GLN A 471 -16.87 -27.19 4.71
C GLN A 471 -15.72 -27.06 3.70
N ARG A 472 -15.43 -25.83 3.23
CA ARG A 472 -14.34 -25.55 2.26
C ARG A 472 -13.06 -25.04 2.90
N LEU A 473 -13.04 -24.85 4.22
CA LEU A 473 -11.92 -24.29 4.95
C LEU A 473 -11.17 -25.39 5.71
N GLU A 474 -9.89 -25.17 5.93
CA GLU A 474 -9.06 -26.08 6.72
C GLU A 474 -9.56 -26.12 8.18
N PRO A 475 -9.92 -27.30 8.74
CA PRO A 475 -10.53 -27.38 10.07
C PRO A 475 -9.70 -26.77 11.19
N ALA A 476 -8.37 -26.90 11.13
CA ALA A 476 -7.48 -26.28 12.13
C ALA A 476 -7.52 -24.74 12.01
N ASP A 477 -7.55 -24.19 10.80
CA ASP A 477 -7.65 -22.73 10.59
C ASP A 477 -9.00 -22.19 11.09
N VAL A 478 -10.08 -22.92 10.83
CA VAL A 478 -11.41 -22.55 11.35
C VAL A 478 -11.40 -22.49 12.87
N ALA A 479 -10.86 -23.51 13.53
CA ALA A 479 -10.75 -23.54 14.99
C ALA A 479 -9.86 -22.41 15.52
N PHE A 480 -8.70 -22.17 14.90
CA PHE A 480 -7.78 -21.09 15.27
C PHE A 480 -8.43 -19.70 15.16
N VAL A 481 -9.10 -19.43 14.03
CA VAL A 481 -9.78 -18.16 13.79
C VAL A 481 -10.98 -18.00 14.71
N ARG A 482 -11.70 -19.09 15.05
CA ARG A 482 -12.80 -19.03 16.03
C ARG A 482 -12.31 -18.68 17.42
N VAL A 483 -11.19 -19.26 17.89
CA VAL A 483 -10.57 -18.89 19.18
C VAL A 483 -10.23 -17.40 19.21
N HIS A 484 -9.62 -16.88 18.14
CA HIS A 484 -9.33 -15.45 18.03
C HIS A 484 -10.60 -14.62 18.03
N GLY A 485 -11.64 -15.05 17.32
CA GLY A 485 -12.94 -14.37 17.28
C GLY A 485 -13.58 -14.26 18.66
N ILE A 486 -13.61 -15.35 19.42
CA ILE A 486 -14.17 -15.39 20.78
C ILE A 486 -13.39 -14.46 21.73
N LEU A 487 -12.06 -14.56 21.74
CA LEU A 487 -11.21 -13.71 22.58
C LEU A 487 -11.24 -12.24 22.15
N PHE A 488 -11.47 -11.96 20.87
CA PHE A 488 -11.58 -10.61 20.32
C PHE A 488 -12.92 -9.96 20.66
N SER A 489 -14.03 -10.67 20.49
CA SER A 489 -15.38 -10.13 20.70
C SER A 489 -15.83 -10.19 22.17
N GLY A 490 -15.25 -11.08 22.98
CA GLY A 490 -15.76 -11.39 24.32
C GLY A 490 -17.14 -12.05 24.30
N THR A 491 -17.48 -12.74 23.21
CA THR A 491 -18.77 -13.45 23.04
C THR A 491 -18.56 -14.92 22.73
N HIS A 492 -19.58 -15.77 22.94
CA HIS A 492 -19.50 -17.23 22.73
C HIS A 492 -18.41 -17.91 23.58
N GLU A 493 -18.24 -17.47 24.83
CA GLU A 493 -17.26 -18.03 25.77
C GLU A 493 -17.46 -19.54 26.01
N ASP A 494 -18.69 -20.04 25.90
CA ASP A 494 -19.05 -21.46 25.98
C ASP A 494 -18.35 -22.31 24.90
N GLN A 495 -17.99 -21.71 23.76
CA GLN A 495 -17.30 -22.38 22.66
C GLN A 495 -15.77 -22.25 22.73
N LEU A 496 -15.22 -21.46 23.67
CA LEU A 496 -13.80 -21.14 23.70
C LEU A 496 -12.93 -22.39 23.91
N GLU A 497 -13.10 -23.09 25.04
CA GLU A 497 -12.30 -24.27 25.36
C GLU A 497 -12.49 -25.40 24.34
N PRO A 498 -13.71 -25.73 23.85
CA PRO A 498 -13.88 -26.68 22.75
C PRO A 498 -13.11 -26.29 21.48
N SER A 499 -13.09 -25.01 21.12
CA SER A 499 -12.41 -24.52 19.92
C SER A 499 -10.88 -24.54 20.08
N MET A 500 -10.39 -24.18 21.26
CA MET A 500 -8.97 -24.29 21.60
C MET A 500 -8.50 -25.74 21.55
N LYS A 501 -9.24 -26.65 22.18
CA LYS A 501 -8.97 -28.08 22.15
C LYS A 501 -8.95 -28.62 20.71
N GLN A 502 -9.96 -28.27 19.92
CA GLN A 502 -10.03 -28.67 18.50
C GLN A 502 -8.81 -28.21 17.71
N PHE A 503 -8.39 -26.95 17.85
CA PHE A 503 -7.20 -26.44 17.17
C PHE A 503 -5.94 -27.19 17.59
N LEU A 504 -5.72 -27.34 18.90
CA LEU A 504 -4.53 -27.97 19.46
C LEU A 504 -4.42 -29.46 19.03
N GLU A 505 -5.54 -30.19 19.00
CA GLU A 505 -5.58 -31.59 18.55
C GLU A 505 -5.32 -31.75 17.04
N LEU A 506 -5.66 -30.75 16.22
CA LEU A 506 -5.50 -30.79 14.77
C LEU A 506 -4.14 -30.27 14.29
N LEU A 507 -3.46 -29.44 15.10
CA LEU A 507 -2.28 -28.68 14.67
C LEU A 507 -1.12 -29.58 14.22
N ASP A 508 -0.74 -30.59 15.01
CA ASP A 508 0.40 -31.46 14.67
C ASP A 508 0.19 -32.20 13.33
N ASN A 509 -1.02 -32.76 13.15
CA ASN A 509 -1.42 -33.42 11.91
C ASN A 509 -1.41 -32.46 10.72
N ARG A 510 -1.85 -31.21 10.92
CA ARG A 510 -1.84 -30.20 9.86
C ARG A 510 -0.42 -29.85 9.43
N ILE A 511 0.49 -29.60 10.39
CA ILE A 511 1.92 -29.36 10.11
C ILE A 511 2.50 -30.53 9.31
N GLY A 512 2.24 -31.76 9.77
CA GLY A 512 2.72 -32.98 9.13
C GLY A 512 2.20 -33.18 7.71
N ARG A 513 0.95 -32.76 7.41
CA ARG A 513 0.32 -32.93 6.09
C ARG A 513 0.75 -31.87 5.07
N GLU A 514 0.98 -30.63 5.51
CA GLU A 514 1.31 -29.51 4.60
C GLU A 514 2.81 -29.43 4.24
N HIS A 515 3.70 -30.03 5.03
CA HIS A 515 5.16 -30.03 4.80
C HIS A 515 5.68 -28.61 4.50
N GLY A 516 6.34 -28.38 3.36
CA GLY A 516 6.88 -27.08 2.97
C GLY A 516 5.83 -25.98 2.77
N ASN A 517 4.56 -26.33 2.53
CA ASN A 517 3.48 -25.35 2.42
C ASN A 517 3.11 -24.76 3.79
N TRP A 518 3.53 -25.39 4.89
CA TRP A 518 3.28 -24.88 6.25
C TRP A 518 4.11 -23.64 6.58
N LEU A 519 5.19 -23.34 5.85
CA LEU A 519 6.08 -22.22 6.18
C LEU A 519 5.31 -20.89 6.34
N GLU A 520 4.39 -20.62 5.39
CA GLU A 520 3.53 -19.44 5.39
C GLU A 520 2.48 -19.47 6.50
N SER A 521 1.73 -20.57 6.61
CA SER A 521 0.76 -20.80 7.69
C SER A 521 1.40 -20.62 9.07
N GLY A 522 2.64 -21.10 9.23
CA GLY A 522 3.41 -21.04 10.46
C GLY A 522 3.67 -19.61 10.92
N TYR A 523 4.19 -18.74 10.05
CA TYR A 523 4.42 -17.36 10.46
C TYR A 523 3.12 -16.55 10.59
N PHE A 524 2.04 -16.88 9.86
CA PHE A 524 0.72 -16.28 10.11
C PHE A 524 0.19 -16.61 11.49
N ILE A 525 0.32 -17.87 11.94
CA ILE A 525 -0.06 -18.29 13.29
C ILE A 525 0.77 -17.55 14.33
N GLY A 526 2.10 -17.55 14.21
CA GLY A 526 2.98 -16.91 15.18
C GLY A 526 2.73 -15.40 15.33
N ILE A 527 2.51 -14.69 14.21
CA ILE A 527 2.19 -13.26 14.23
C ILE A 527 0.79 -13.01 14.80
N SER A 528 -0.21 -13.83 14.44
CA SER A 528 -1.58 -13.69 14.95
C SER A 528 -1.64 -13.90 16.47
N LEU A 529 -0.91 -14.91 16.98
CA LEU A 529 -0.75 -15.13 18.43
C LEU A 529 -0.08 -13.94 19.12
N SER A 530 0.98 -13.39 18.53
CA SER A 530 1.66 -12.20 19.06
C SER A 530 0.69 -11.01 19.15
N CYS A 531 -0.14 -10.80 18.13
CA CYS A 531 -1.16 -9.75 18.13
C CYS A 531 -2.29 -10.03 19.14
N LEU A 532 -2.68 -11.29 19.32
CA LEU A 532 -3.66 -11.71 20.33
C LEU A 532 -3.15 -11.39 21.76
N LEU A 533 -1.88 -11.68 22.05
CA LEU A 533 -1.25 -11.37 23.34
C LEU A 533 -1.23 -9.86 23.62
N LEU A 534 -1.11 -9.05 22.57
CA LEU A 534 -1.22 -7.59 22.61
C LEU A 534 -2.67 -7.07 22.59
N GLY A 535 -3.67 -7.94 22.73
CA GLY A 535 -5.09 -7.54 22.72
C GLY A 535 -5.53 -6.89 21.41
N PHE A 536 -4.88 -7.24 20.29
CA PHE A 536 -5.11 -6.63 18.98
C PHE A 536 -5.00 -5.10 19.00
N GLY A 537 -3.98 -4.56 19.69
CA GLY A 537 -3.78 -3.11 19.77
C GLY A 537 -4.66 -2.40 20.78
N ASP A 538 -5.35 -3.12 21.67
CA ASP A 538 -6.12 -2.50 22.74
C ASP A 538 -5.18 -1.84 23.77
N ALA A 539 -5.30 -0.53 23.96
CA ALA A 539 -4.45 0.21 24.88
C ALA A 539 -4.64 -0.18 26.36
N SER A 540 -5.74 -0.83 26.72
CA SER A 540 -5.99 -1.37 28.07
C SER A 540 -5.33 -2.72 28.32
N ASN A 541 -4.88 -3.43 27.27
CA ASN A 541 -4.17 -4.70 27.43
C ASN A 541 -2.83 -4.47 28.13
N VAL A 542 -2.51 -5.30 29.13
CA VAL A 542 -1.33 -5.14 29.99
C VAL A 542 0.01 -5.06 29.22
N LEU A 543 0.16 -5.84 28.14
CA LEU A 543 1.38 -5.85 27.34
C LEU A 543 1.41 -4.66 26.37
N MET A 544 0.31 -4.42 25.64
CA MET A 544 0.21 -3.29 24.71
C MET A 544 0.36 -1.94 25.43
N ASN A 545 -0.22 -1.79 26.61
CA ASN A 545 -0.10 -0.59 27.43
C ASN A 545 1.37 -0.25 27.75
N ALA A 546 2.16 -1.26 28.14
CA ALA A 546 3.58 -1.07 28.43
C ALA A 546 4.38 -0.67 27.18
N VAL A 547 4.06 -1.25 26.02
CA VAL A 547 4.68 -0.89 24.74
C VAL A 547 4.34 0.56 24.37
N LEU A 548 3.07 0.95 24.41
CA LEU A 548 2.63 2.31 24.08
C LEU A 548 3.24 3.35 25.04
N LYS A 549 3.30 3.07 26.35
CA LYS A 549 3.96 3.94 27.34
C LYS A 549 5.43 4.17 27.01
N SER A 550 6.16 3.12 26.60
CA SER A 550 7.57 3.26 26.23
C SER A 550 7.80 4.12 25.00
N GLN A 551 6.86 4.12 24.06
CA GLN A 551 6.93 4.93 22.83
C GLN A 551 6.52 6.39 23.08
N GLN A 552 5.56 6.63 23.98
CA GLN A 552 5.14 7.98 24.37
C GLN A 552 6.21 8.75 25.14
N ALA A 553 7.13 8.06 25.84
CA ALA A 553 8.23 8.72 26.56
C ALA A 553 9.15 9.56 25.66
N ASP A 554 9.10 9.35 24.34
CA ASP A 554 9.89 10.07 23.34
C ASP A 554 9.11 11.26 22.69
N ASP A 555 7.80 11.40 22.93
CA ASP A 555 6.92 12.41 22.31
C ASP A 555 6.29 13.38 23.33
N THR A 556 6.33 14.69 23.04
CA THR A 556 5.99 15.77 23.98
C THR A 556 4.48 16.04 24.15
N MET A 557 3.61 15.12 23.73
CA MET A 557 2.15 15.27 23.75
C MET A 557 1.51 14.07 24.47
N MET A 558 0.98 14.29 25.67
CA MET A 558 0.30 13.26 26.47
C MET A 558 -1.17 13.15 26.08
N ASP A 559 -1.53 12.13 25.31
CA ASP A 559 -2.86 11.52 25.47
C ASP A 559 -2.77 10.51 26.62
N GLU A 560 -3.61 10.68 27.63
CA GLU A 560 -3.64 9.82 28.82
C GLU A 560 -4.05 8.40 28.40
N LEU A 561 -3.10 7.46 28.42
CA LEU A 561 -3.37 6.04 28.17
C LEU A 561 -4.27 5.48 29.27
N PRO A 562 -5.22 4.59 28.94
CA PRO A 562 -6.05 3.93 29.94
C PRO A 562 -5.18 3.10 30.89
N ASP A 563 -5.69 2.86 32.10
CA ASP A 563 -5.04 1.96 33.03
C ASP A 563 -5.03 0.52 32.48
N PRO A 564 -3.91 -0.21 32.64
CA PRO A 564 -3.82 -1.58 32.18
C PRO A 564 -4.76 -2.49 32.98
N VAL A 565 -5.56 -3.30 32.29
CA VAL A 565 -6.52 -4.22 32.88
C VAL A 565 -6.07 -5.67 32.66
N LEU A 566 -5.84 -6.40 33.75
CA LEU A 566 -5.58 -7.83 33.69
C LEU A 566 -6.90 -8.59 33.56
N THR A 567 -7.19 -9.12 32.37
CA THR A 567 -8.41 -9.88 32.08
C THR A 567 -8.16 -11.39 32.08
N ASP A 568 -9.21 -12.18 32.30
CA ASP A 568 -9.13 -13.64 32.15
C ASP A 568 -8.96 -14.06 30.68
N ALA A 569 -9.45 -13.24 29.75
CA ALA A 569 -9.18 -13.39 28.31
C ALA A 569 -7.67 -13.28 28.01
N PHE A 570 -6.95 -12.34 28.64
CA PHE A 570 -5.50 -12.23 28.51
C PHE A 570 -4.77 -13.47 29.04
N LYS A 571 -5.12 -13.95 30.24
CA LYS A 571 -4.51 -15.18 30.79
C LYS A 571 -4.78 -16.39 29.90
N THR A 572 -6.00 -16.50 29.38
CA THR A 572 -6.38 -17.56 28.43
C THR A 572 -5.57 -17.47 27.14
N ALA A 573 -5.35 -16.26 26.61
CA ALA A 573 -4.50 -16.03 25.44
C ALA A 573 -3.05 -16.46 25.68
N VAL A 574 -2.47 -16.15 26.84
CA VAL A 574 -1.12 -16.62 27.24
C VAL A 574 -1.07 -18.15 27.25
N GLY A 575 -2.03 -18.81 27.92
CA GLY A 575 -2.10 -20.27 27.97
C GLY A 575 -2.34 -20.92 26.60
N PHE A 576 -3.10 -20.27 25.71
CA PHE A 576 -3.32 -20.74 24.34
C PHE A 576 -2.04 -20.63 23.49
N ALA A 577 -1.33 -19.50 23.58
CA ALA A 577 -0.08 -19.27 22.87
C ALA A 577 1.01 -20.26 23.33
N ALA A 578 1.12 -20.49 24.64
CA ALA A 578 2.06 -21.47 25.22
C ALA A 578 1.81 -22.89 24.70
N ARG A 579 0.57 -23.39 24.81
CA ARG A 579 0.19 -24.73 24.29
C ARG A 579 0.41 -24.86 22.78
N THR A 580 0.18 -23.80 22.02
CA THR A 580 0.45 -23.78 20.58
C THR A 580 1.95 -23.87 20.30
N TYR A 581 2.77 -23.10 21.03
CA TYR A 581 4.23 -23.13 20.93
C TYR A 581 4.77 -24.53 21.27
N GLU A 582 4.26 -25.16 22.34
CA GLU A 582 4.65 -26.53 22.76
C GLU A 582 4.48 -27.56 21.65
N ILE A 583 3.34 -27.55 20.94
CA ILE A 583 3.08 -28.46 19.82
C ILE A 583 4.07 -28.21 18.67
N VAL A 584 4.29 -26.94 18.33
CA VAL A 584 5.18 -26.55 17.22
C VAL A 584 6.62 -26.92 17.53
N ILE A 585 7.10 -26.65 18.76
CA ILE A 585 8.49 -26.92 19.16
C ILE A 585 8.77 -28.40 19.43
N ALA A 586 7.75 -29.19 19.79
CA ALA A 586 7.90 -30.65 19.90
C ALA A 586 8.40 -31.28 18.59
N ARG A 587 8.15 -30.62 17.45
CA ARG A 587 8.68 -30.98 16.12
C ARG A 587 10.02 -30.30 15.82
N TRP A 588 10.94 -30.23 16.78
CA TRP A 588 12.22 -29.50 16.66
C TRP A 588 13.13 -29.95 15.50
N GLY A 589 12.93 -31.16 14.96
CA GLY A 589 13.62 -31.65 13.74
C GLY A 589 12.94 -31.26 12.42
N ASP A 590 11.71 -30.75 12.46
CA ASP A 590 10.92 -30.38 11.29
C ASP A 590 11.21 -28.91 10.91
N LYS A 591 11.98 -28.71 9.85
CA LYS A 591 12.37 -27.36 9.38
C LYS A 591 11.18 -26.47 9.02
N ASN A 592 10.01 -27.04 8.77
CA ASN A 592 8.81 -26.28 8.40
C ASN A 592 8.21 -25.51 9.59
N THR A 593 8.54 -25.87 10.84
CA THR A 593 8.05 -25.17 12.03
C THR A 593 8.85 -23.91 12.37
N LEU A 594 10.06 -23.78 11.81
CA LEU A 594 11.00 -22.72 12.14
C LEU A 594 10.45 -21.30 11.89
N PRO A 595 9.66 -20.99 10.83
CA PRO A 595 9.12 -19.64 10.67
C PRO A 595 8.15 -19.26 11.78
N CYS A 596 7.32 -20.19 12.25
CA CYS A 596 6.42 -19.97 13.40
C CYS A 596 7.23 -19.70 14.67
N LEU A 597 8.25 -20.52 14.94
CA LEU A 597 9.11 -20.38 16.11
C LEU A 597 9.92 -19.08 16.04
N HIS A 598 10.42 -18.70 14.87
CA HIS A 598 11.13 -17.45 14.65
C HIS A 598 10.23 -16.25 14.98
N THR A 599 9.01 -16.16 14.43
CA THR A 599 8.14 -15.01 14.70
C THR A 599 7.70 -14.92 16.16
N LEU A 600 7.42 -16.05 16.82
CA LEU A 600 7.13 -16.09 18.25
C LEU A 600 8.35 -15.66 19.07
N LEU A 601 9.54 -16.20 18.81
CA LEU A 601 10.76 -15.83 19.53
C LEU A 601 11.12 -14.35 19.38
N VAL A 602 10.84 -13.72 18.23
CA VAL A 602 10.99 -12.26 18.06
C VAL A 602 10.07 -11.51 19.03
N PHE A 603 8.80 -11.92 19.12
CA PHE A 603 7.85 -11.32 20.05
C PHE A 603 8.29 -11.49 21.50
N TYR A 604 8.67 -12.70 21.91
CA TYR A 604 9.16 -12.94 23.27
C TYR A 604 10.44 -12.16 23.56
N TRP A 605 11.43 -12.16 22.64
CA TRP A 605 12.67 -11.42 22.78
C TRP A 605 12.43 -9.94 23.08
N PHE A 606 11.50 -9.31 22.36
CA PHE A 606 11.08 -7.93 22.58
C PHE A 606 10.34 -7.76 23.92
N MET A 607 9.34 -8.60 24.20
CA MET A 607 8.53 -8.47 25.42
C MET A 607 9.34 -8.74 26.69
N MET A 608 10.41 -9.53 26.63
CA MET A 608 11.30 -9.79 27.77
C MET A 608 12.05 -8.55 28.26
N ASP A 609 12.06 -7.44 27.53
CA ASP A 609 12.61 -6.16 28.01
C ASP A 609 11.66 -5.45 29.00
N PHE A 610 10.37 -5.78 28.99
CA PHE A 610 9.36 -5.18 29.86
C PHE A 610 9.12 -6.03 31.12
N ASP A 611 8.93 -5.39 32.30
CA ASP A 611 8.60 -6.10 33.55
C ASP A 611 7.33 -6.93 33.42
N VAL A 612 6.28 -6.36 32.83
CA VAL A 612 5.00 -7.07 32.59
C VAL A 612 5.16 -8.23 31.61
N GLY A 613 6.05 -8.10 30.62
CA GLY A 613 6.34 -9.18 29.68
C GLY A 613 7.00 -10.34 30.40
N ARG A 614 8.00 -10.09 31.25
CA ARG A 614 8.62 -11.13 32.09
C ARG A 614 7.59 -11.78 33.00
N GLN A 615 6.83 -10.98 33.75
CA GLN A 615 5.85 -11.47 34.72
C GLN A 615 4.83 -12.45 34.12
N TYR A 616 4.34 -12.18 32.90
CA TYR A 616 3.24 -12.97 32.33
C TYR A 616 3.67 -13.96 31.25
N LEU A 617 4.84 -13.78 30.63
CA LEU A 617 5.27 -14.61 29.50
C LEU A 617 6.46 -15.52 29.82
N GLU A 618 7.31 -15.18 30.79
CA GLU A 618 8.56 -15.92 31.04
C GLU A 618 8.28 -17.37 31.43
N ASP A 619 7.36 -17.61 32.37
CA ASP A 619 7.02 -18.97 32.82
C ASP A 619 6.12 -19.73 31.83
N SER A 620 5.58 -19.04 30.82
CA SER A 620 4.73 -19.65 29.79
C SER A 620 5.54 -20.33 28.67
N LEU A 621 6.84 -20.03 28.55
CA LEU A 621 7.70 -20.59 27.53
C LEU A 621 8.26 -21.96 27.96
N PRO A 622 8.19 -23.00 27.10
CA PRO A 622 8.81 -24.28 27.38
C PRO A 622 10.33 -24.20 27.16
N TRP A 623 11.04 -23.69 28.17
CA TRP A 623 12.47 -23.38 28.10
C TRP A 623 13.35 -24.61 27.87
N GLU A 624 12.97 -25.78 28.41
CA GLU A 624 13.72 -27.02 28.20
C GLU A 624 13.68 -27.45 26.73
N GLN A 625 12.49 -27.45 26.14
CA GLN A 625 12.27 -27.75 24.72
C GLN A 625 12.93 -26.68 23.84
N THR A 626 12.95 -25.43 24.29
CA THR A 626 13.65 -24.33 23.61
C THR A 626 15.17 -24.56 23.62
N ALA A 627 15.77 -24.93 24.75
CA ALA A 627 17.17 -25.29 24.83
C ALA A 627 17.49 -26.52 23.95
N LEU A 628 16.62 -27.54 23.93
CA LEU A 628 16.77 -28.72 23.07
C LEU A 628 16.76 -28.36 21.58
N LEU A 629 15.81 -27.53 21.14
CA LEU A 629 15.76 -27.01 19.77
C LEU A 629 17.05 -26.26 19.43
N LEU A 630 17.45 -25.28 20.25
CA LEU A 630 18.63 -24.46 19.99
C LEU A 630 19.90 -25.32 19.90
N ASN A 631 20.07 -26.28 20.81
CA ASN A 631 21.19 -27.23 20.76
C ASN A 631 21.14 -28.14 19.54
N TYR A 632 19.96 -28.57 19.10
CA TYR A 632 19.81 -29.33 17.87
C TYR A 632 20.21 -28.49 16.64
N LEU A 633 19.74 -27.24 16.55
CA LEU A 633 20.09 -26.33 15.47
C LEU A 633 21.60 -26.02 15.45
N LEU A 634 22.24 -25.84 16.62
CA LEU A 634 23.69 -25.68 16.71
C LEU A 634 24.45 -26.88 16.14
N ARG A 635 24.03 -28.10 16.48
CA ARG A 635 24.69 -29.33 16.02
C ARG A 635 24.47 -29.63 14.54
N THR A 636 23.35 -29.18 13.97
CA THR A 636 22.96 -29.48 12.59
C THR A 636 23.22 -28.33 11.61
N SER A 637 23.68 -27.18 12.10
CA SER A 637 24.07 -26.04 11.27
C SER A 637 25.28 -26.39 10.41
N GLU A 638 25.21 -26.08 9.12
CA GLU A 638 26.30 -26.28 8.15
C GLU A 638 27.42 -25.24 8.30
N PHE A 639 27.17 -24.16 9.03
CA PHE A 639 28.11 -23.07 9.31
C PHE A 639 28.14 -22.76 10.80
N THR A 640 29.21 -22.11 11.24
CA THR A 640 29.31 -21.63 12.63
C THR A 640 28.46 -20.36 12.78
N PRO A 641 27.36 -20.39 13.55
CA PRO A 641 26.45 -19.27 13.67
C PRO A 641 27.07 -18.13 14.48
N ARG A 642 26.75 -16.89 14.11
CA ARG A 642 27.25 -15.68 14.79
C ARG A 642 26.28 -15.25 15.88
N LEU A 643 26.59 -15.59 17.11
CA LEU A 643 25.68 -15.41 18.26
C LEU A 643 25.92 -14.10 19.03
N ASP A 644 27.18 -13.66 19.11
CA ASP A 644 27.64 -12.53 19.94
C ASP A 644 27.61 -11.17 19.21
N THR A 645 26.67 -10.96 18.29
CA THR A 645 26.52 -9.69 17.57
C THR A 645 25.45 -8.81 18.22
N PRO A 646 25.63 -7.46 18.26
CA PRO A 646 24.66 -6.56 18.88
C PRO A 646 23.32 -6.48 18.14
N GLU A 647 23.34 -6.77 16.84
CA GLU A 647 22.16 -6.87 15.97
C GLU A 647 22.19 -8.22 15.25
N ILE A 648 21.10 -8.56 14.56
CA ILE A 648 21.02 -9.75 13.71
C ILE A 648 22.22 -9.77 12.73
N PRO A 649 22.93 -10.90 12.59
CA PRO A 649 24.10 -10.97 11.71
C PRO A 649 23.80 -10.60 10.26
N TRP A 650 24.58 -9.66 9.71
CA TRP A 650 24.49 -9.27 8.30
C TRP A 650 24.98 -10.39 7.37
N PRO A 651 24.37 -10.59 6.19
CA PRO A 651 24.90 -11.56 5.21
C PRO A 651 26.31 -11.16 4.74
N GLU A 652 27.20 -12.15 4.56
CA GLU A 652 28.60 -11.92 4.17
C GLU A 652 28.77 -11.16 2.83
N GLY A 653 27.77 -11.23 1.94
CA GLY A 653 27.74 -10.50 0.67
C GLY A 653 27.31 -9.03 0.76
N GLY A 654 27.08 -8.50 1.98
CA GLY A 654 26.74 -7.09 2.24
C GLY A 654 25.34 -6.66 1.80
N LYS A 655 24.58 -7.53 1.12
CA LYS A 655 23.16 -7.31 0.79
C LYS A 655 22.29 -8.17 1.70
N ALA A 656 21.39 -7.52 2.43
CA ALA A 656 20.37 -8.21 3.17
C ALA A 656 19.46 -8.98 2.20
N HIS A 657 19.15 -10.22 2.59
CA HIS A 657 18.11 -11.04 1.97
C HIS A 657 17.14 -11.43 3.08
N PRO A 658 16.16 -10.55 3.41
CA PRO A 658 15.15 -10.82 4.41
C PRO A 658 14.39 -12.11 4.07
N LEU A 659 13.95 -12.83 5.10
CA LEU A 659 13.09 -14.01 4.93
C LEU A 659 11.64 -13.56 4.69
N PRO A 660 10.77 -14.42 4.14
CA PRO A 660 9.35 -14.09 3.96
C PRO A 660 8.69 -13.62 5.26
N GLU A 661 8.99 -14.27 6.38
CA GLU A 661 8.46 -13.85 7.68
C GLU A 661 9.02 -12.51 8.19
N ASP A 662 10.17 -12.03 7.69
CA ASP A 662 10.65 -10.68 8.01
C ASP A 662 9.76 -9.63 7.37
N TYR A 663 9.39 -9.81 6.10
CA TYR A 663 8.44 -8.93 5.43
C TYR A 663 7.07 -9.00 6.11
N ALA A 664 6.66 -10.18 6.55
CA ALA A 664 5.41 -10.36 7.30
C ALA A 664 5.44 -9.64 8.66
N MET A 665 6.57 -9.65 9.37
CA MET A 665 6.74 -8.98 10.67
C MET A 665 7.06 -7.49 10.58
N ARG A 666 7.66 -7.04 9.48
CA ARG A 666 7.97 -5.64 9.21
C ARG A 666 6.69 -4.83 9.35
N GLY A 667 6.74 -3.79 10.17
CA GLY A 667 5.56 -2.98 10.43
C GLY A 667 5.05 -3.05 11.85
N LEU A 668 5.20 -4.21 12.48
CA LEU A 668 4.61 -4.48 13.79
C LEU A 668 5.28 -3.63 14.88
N ILE A 669 4.48 -3.23 15.86
CA ILE A 669 4.90 -2.34 16.94
C ILE A 669 6.09 -2.89 17.75
N TYR A 670 6.25 -4.22 17.78
CA TYR A 670 7.30 -4.94 18.51
C TYR A 670 8.54 -5.29 17.67
N THR A 671 8.62 -4.85 16.40
CA THR A 671 9.73 -5.23 15.50
C THR A 671 10.63 -4.05 15.12
N GLY A 672 10.34 -2.84 15.60
CA GLY A 672 11.06 -1.61 15.25
C GLY A 672 12.55 -1.61 15.59
N THR A 673 12.95 -2.29 16.67
CA THR A 673 14.35 -2.43 17.10
C THR A 673 14.99 -3.77 16.73
N TYR A 674 14.20 -4.71 16.19
CA TYR A 674 14.67 -6.04 15.84
C TYR A 674 15.47 -6.03 14.54
N PHE A 675 14.96 -5.38 13.50
CA PHE A 675 15.60 -5.36 12.19
C PHE A 675 16.70 -4.30 12.11
N PRO A 676 17.92 -4.65 11.62
CA PRO A 676 18.97 -3.67 11.36
C PRO A 676 18.51 -2.55 10.43
N LYS A 677 19.12 -1.37 10.56
CA LYS A 677 18.89 -0.27 9.61
C LYS A 677 19.25 -0.73 8.19
N LYS A 678 18.41 -0.44 7.21
CA LYS A 678 18.56 -0.84 5.80
C LYS A 678 18.36 -2.33 5.50
N TRP A 679 17.80 -3.11 6.44
CA TRP A 679 17.52 -4.53 6.22
C TRP A 679 16.65 -4.80 4.99
N PHE A 680 15.72 -3.88 4.69
CA PHE A 680 14.77 -3.99 3.58
C PHE A 680 15.12 -3.09 2.38
N ASP A 681 16.32 -2.50 2.33
CA ASP A 681 16.71 -1.55 1.26
C ASP A 681 17.15 -2.24 -0.04
N ASN A 682 17.12 -3.57 -0.10
CA ASN A 682 17.56 -4.32 -1.27
C ASN A 682 16.51 -4.25 -2.41
N THR A 683 16.59 -3.20 -3.22
CA THR A 683 15.69 -2.97 -4.37
C THR A 683 15.85 -3.96 -5.53
N ALA A 684 16.78 -4.92 -5.44
CA ALA A 684 16.97 -5.95 -6.45
C ALA A 684 16.06 -7.17 -6.24
N ILE A 685 15.43 -7.31 -5.07
CA ILE A 685 14.49 -8.39 -4.76
C ILE A 685 13.12 -7.99 -5.33
N ASP A 686 12.66 -8.72 -6.33
CA ASP A 686 11.30 -8.55 -6.88
C ASP A 686 10.25 -9.04 -5.88
N ASP A 687 9.01 -8.58 -6.00
CA ASP A 687 7.90 -8.94 -5.11
C ASP A 687 7.66 -10.47 -5.10
N ASP A 688 7.79 -11.13 -6.25
CA ASP A 688 7.68 -12.58 -6.38
C ASP A 688 8.85 -13.33 -5.69
N GLU A 689 10.04 -12.72 -5.62
CA GLU A 689 11.22 -13.30 -4.97
C GLU A 689 11.13 -13.21 -3.44
N LYS A 690 10.41 -12.22 -2.89
CA LYS A 690 10.27 -12.04 -1.42
C LYS A 690 9.66 -13.23 -0.72
N TYR A 691 8.77 -13.96 -1.39
CA TYR A 691 8.04 -15.10 -0.86
C TYR A 691 8.57 -16.43 -1.41
N PHE A 692 9.63 -16.39 -2.22
CA PHE A 692 10.30 -17.57 -2.72
C PHE A 692 11.24 -18.16 -1.66
N GLU A 693 11.11 -19.47 -1.39
CA GLU A 693 11.81 -20.17 -0.30
C GLU A 693 12.82 -21.21 -0.87
N PRO A 694 14.00 -20.78 -1.34
CA PRO A 694 15.05 -21.72 -1.73
C PRO A 694 15.65 -22.40 -0.50
N ALA A 695 16.21 -23.61 -0.63
CA ALA A 695 16.77 -24.38 0.49
C ALA A 695 17.76 -23.61 1.39
N SER A 696 18.45 -22.60 0.84
CA SER A 696 19.35 -21.70 1.58
C SER A 696 18.69 -20.85 2.67
N THR A 697 17.36 -20.63 2.64
CA THR A 697 16.65 -19.83 3.63
C THR A 697 16.60 -20.50 5.00
N VAL A 698 16.59 -21.83 5.02
CA VAL A 698 16.62 -22.62 6.26
C VAL A 698 17.85 -22.28 7.10
N GLY A 699 19.03 -22.21 6.49
CA GLY A 699 20.26 -21.86 7.21
C GLY A 699 20.18 -20.46 7.84
N LYS A 700 19.71 -19.47 7.07
CA LYS A 700 19.52 -18.10 7.57
C LYS A 700 18.52 -18.05 8.73
N ARG A 701 17.45 -18.83 8.65
CA ARG A 701 16.43 -18.93 9.70
C ARG A 701 16.99 -19.56 10.97
N CYS A 702 17.78 -20.63 10.84
CA CYS A 702 18.49 -21.24 11.96
C CYS A 702 19.43 -20.25 12.65
N GLU A 703 20.23 -19.47 11.89
CA GLU A 703 21.13 -18.46 12.49
C GLU A 703 20.34 -17.45 13.34
N ARG A 704 19.17 -17.00 12.87
CA ARG A 704 18.34 -16.02 13.59
C ARG A 704 17.71 -16.58 14.85
N ILE A 705 17.17 -17.79 14.79
CA ILE A 705 16.61 -18.45 15.99
C ILE A 705 17.72 -18.66 17.03
N LEU A 706 18.91 -19.06 16.60
CA LEU A 706 20.07 -19.19 17.48
C LEU A 706 20.52 -17.86 18.07
N TRP A 707 20.57 -16.79 17.26
CA TRP A 707 20.89 -15.45 17.73
C TRP A 707 19.87 -14.94 18.74
N LEU A 708 18.57 -15.13 18.50
CA LEU A 708 17.49 -14.79 19.43
C LEU A 708 17.62 -15.57 20.74
N GLY A 709 17.81 -16.88 20.67
CA GLY A 709 18.00 -17.73 21.85
C GLY A 709 19.21 -17.32 22.67
N HIS A 710 20.33 -17.02 22.01
CA HIS A 710 21.53 -16.49 22.66
C HIS A 710 21.29 -15.13 23.30
N SER A 711 20.66 -14.19 22.59
CA SER A 711 20.33 -12.85 23.10
C SER A 711 19.43 -12.91 24.34
N ILE A 712 18.44 -13.80 24.36
CA ILE A 712 17.61 -14.07 25.53
C ILE A 712 18.44 -14.64 26.69
N ALA A 713 19.30 -15.64 26.42
CA ALA A 713 20.14 -16.26 27.44
C ALA A 713 21.13 -15.28 28.09
N MET A 714 21.63 -14.31 27.33
CA MET A 714 22.53 -13.27 27.84
C MET A 714 21.88 -12.33 28.87
N LYS A 715 20.54 -12.31 28.96
CA LYS A 715 19.82 -11.61 30.04
C LYS A 715 19.90 -12.37 31.38
N LYS A 716 20.56 -13.53 31.44
CA LYS A 716 20.80 -14.41 32.62
C LYS A 716 19.51 -14.78 33.36
N ARG A 717 18.62 -15.48 32.66
CA ARG A 717 17.27 -15.85 33.13
C ARG A 717 17.07 -17.37 33.09
N GLN A 718 15.86 -17.84 32.75
CA GLN A 718 15.49 -19.25 32.65
C GLN A 718 16.32 -20.02 31.60
N LEU A 719 16.74 -19.36 30.52
CA LEU A 719 17.64 -19.89 29.52
C LEU A 719 19.08 -19.45 29.82
N HIS A 720 20.01 -20.41 29.84
CA HIS A 720 21.43 -20.19 30.08
C HIS A 720 22.27 -20.60 28.88
N TRP A 721 23.35 -19.86 28.62
CA TRP A 721 24.36 -20.17 27.61
C TRP A 721 25.69 -20.51 28.28
N ASP A 722 26.14 -21.76 28.13
CA ASP A 722 27.47 -22.17 28.52
C ASP A 722 28.47 -21.86 27.40
N LYS A 723 29.33 -20.87 27.63
CA LYS A 723 30.36 -20.44 26.67
C LYS A 723 31.43 -21.51 26.41
N HIS A 724 31.75 -22.35 27.39
CA HIS A 724 32.77 -23.39 27.27
C HIS A 724 32.23 -24.61 26.54
N ALA A 725 31.05 -25.10 26.93
CA ALA A 725 30.40 -26.23 26.27
C ALA A 725 29.73 -25.86 24.93
N ARG A 726 29.52 -24.55 24.69
CA ARG A 726 28.74 -24.00 23.58
C ARG A 726 27.34 -24.61 23.48
N GLN A 727 26.64 -24.66 24.61
CA GLN A 727 25.33 -25.29 24.74
C GLN A 727 24.36 -24.44 25.56
N PHE A 728 23.09 -24.56 25.21
CA PHE A 728 21.97 -24.00 25.97
C PHE A 728 21.50 -24.97 27.04
N SER A 729 21.11 -24.45 28.19
CA SER A 729 20.49 -25.22 29.28
C SER A 729 19.45 -24.39 30.02
N THR A 730 18.59 -25.07 30.77
CA THR A 730 17.74 -24.44 31.80
C THR A 730 18.35 -24.76 33.17
N LYS A 731 18.18 -23.88 34.16
CA LYS A 731 18.51 -24.25 35.54
C LYS A 731 17.38 -25.13 36.09
N GLY A 732 17.66 -26.42 36.24
CA GLY A 732 16.73 -27.40 36.79
C GLY A 732 17.47 -28.55 37.48
N GLY A 733 18.18 -28.24 38.57
CA GLY A 733 18.74 -29.24 39.46
C GLY A 733 19.14 -28.58 40.78
N ASN A 734 18.46 -28.94 41.86
CA ASN A 734 18.99 -28.79 43.21
C ASN A 734 20.30 -29.59 43.28
N HIS A 735 21.40 -28.96 42.91
CA HIS A 735 22.71 -29.27 43.43
C HIS A 735 23.26 -27.97 43.97
N ASN A 736 23.50 -27.99 45.27
CA ASN A 736 24.22 -27.00 46.04
C ASN A 736 25.43 -26.49 45.25
N ASP A 737 25.32 -25.28 44.71
CA ASP A 737 26.46 -24.42 44.42
C ASP A 737 26.29 -23.15 45.28
N GLU A 738 26.18 -23.37 46.59
CA GLU A 738 26.84 -22.49 47.55
C GLU A 738 28.24 -23.08 47.76
N LEU A 739 29.14 -22.78 46.83
CA LEU A 739 30.56 -22.71 47.11
C LEU A 739 30.95 -21.26 46.83
N GLU A 740 30.52 -20.38 47.75
CA GLU A 740 31.11 -19.05 47.85
C GLU A 740 32.55 -19.19 48.39
N ASP A 741 33.48 -18.82 47.52
CA ASP A 741 34.80 -18.23 47.77
C ASP A 741 35.40 -18.34 49.18
N GLU A 742 36.28 -19.31 49.38
CA GLU A 742 37.42 -19.19 50.28
C GLU A 742 38.65 -18.75 49.46
N PRO A 743 39.30 -17.61 49.76
CA PRO A 743 40.45 -17.15 49.02
C PRO A 743 41.70 -17.99 49.37
N VAL A 744 42.19 -18.75 48.39
CA VAL A 744 43.50 -19.41 48.47
C VAL A 744 44.61 -18.38 48.28
N GLU A 745 45.20 -17.92 49.38
CA GLU A 745 46.46 -17.19 49.37
C GLU A 745 47.65 -18.15 49.19
N LEU A 746 48.57 -17.77 48.31
CA LEU A 746 49.68 -18.58 47.82
C LEU A 746 50.69 -18.98 48.90
N ALA A 747 51.04 -20.26 48.93
CA ALA A 747 52.24 -20.76 49.60
C ALA A 747 53.44 -20.86 48.63
N ALA A 748 54.44 -20.01 48.86
CA ALA A 748 55.87 -20.22 48.56
C ALA A 748 56.64 -19.19 49.42
N SER A 749 57.72 -19.44 50.15
CA SER A 749 58.56 -20.61 50.41
C SER A 749 59.54 -20.22 51.53
N VAL A 750 59.78 -21.13 52.48
CA VAL A 750 61.10 -21.43 53.10
C VAL A 750 61.77 -20.38 54.03
N THR A 751 61.85 -20.76 55.33
CA THR A 751 62.85 -20.48 56.41
C THR A 751 63.10 -19.00 56.80
N ASP A 752 63.09 -18.58 58.07
CA ASP A 752 63.89 -19.11 59.18
C ASP A 752 63.44 -18.53 60.55
N VAL A 753 63.40 -19.39 61.56
CA VAL A 753 63.88 -19.24 62.96
C VAL A 753 63.30 -18.17 63.92
N ALA A 754 62.83 -18.71 65.06
CA ALA A 754 62.80 -18.16 66.44
C ALA A 754 61.79 -17.05 66.76
N SER A 755 61.10 -16.99 67.91
CA SER A 755 61.01 -17.79 69.13
C SER A 755 59.90 -17.15 70.01
N THR A 756 59.33 -17.95 70.93
CA THR A 756 58.75 -17.56 72.24
C THR A 756 57.44 -16.76 72.31
N GLU A 757 56.33 -17.49 72.60
CA GLU A 757 55.52 -17.47 73.85
C GLU A 757 55.04 -16.14 74.51
N PRO A 758 53.98 -16.14 75.38
CA PRO A 758 52.60 -16.63 75.18
C PRO A 758 51.53 -15.69 75.82
N ALA A 759 50.28 -16.16 75.84
CA ALA A 759 49.21 -15.89 76.82
C ALA A 759 48.25 -14.69 76.62
N ASN A 760 47.01 -15.02 76.21
CA ASN A 760 45.72 -14.91 76.94
C ASN A 760 45.44 -13.70 77.86
N PRO A 761 44.15 -13.31 78.06
CA PRO A 761 42.95 -14.15 78.01
C PRO A 761 41.85 -13.73 77.04
#